data_AF-A0A9P6VSB9-F1
#
_entry.id   AF-A0A9P6VSB9-F1
#
_cell.length_a   1.000
_cell.length_b   1.000
_cell.length_c   1.000
_cell.angle_alpha   90.00
_cell.angle_beta   90.00
_cell.angle_gamma   90.00
#
_symmetry.space_group_name_H-M   'P 1'
#
loop_
_entity.id
_entity.type
_entity.pdbx_description
1 polymer ?
#
loop_
_entity_poly.entity_id
_entity_poly.type
_entity_poly.pdbx_seq_one_letter_code
_entity_poly.pdbx_strand_id
1 'polypeptide(L)'
;MTHFSLRVRYIYPDKLALLPVAVSSRPTSPAPQSPRTSSHPSPSTVHSPAASSSGTPAFISADSSPFTDGDTPGASFSSSTTTAAQTPASSSRRRMKRAASSLGGSTAIPLLSAQDSHDSLPHYNEPDTPMIGSTGRHPRRAASPGLAPRVPVWKRPRFVGTCLFVTLVVLVLLPDGNRTRAHSALSNAGLQLPSELPERLQGLVDYLNWDDGSNDLRYEPPPPVEKEDFHLPDWDVKTPHHFDENGQLYVDPIASFGKNPPAPHPILTLIKRAETEWNAKVERQSKTLKEAVDEYRRRYKRNPPRGFDKWWEYARANRIVLTDEYDQIHHDLEPFWALEPSDLMHRVLVMQDREETFTIKVTDGVVEETGEQAFLRRAKDLGDLIERFSAHVPDVNLTFTRHDQPACQLDWYHRDRMVELARLGEYWGPSDFATDSNPALSNWAIGCPPGSPLRELESKVLDDILEVEDDLPPQPEIVTKYKGVYSNIERAQGRSYIYEHQDAMDICQHPEIMNLHGFTSVVGTNPGPLVPLFTFAKTNVHSDVLVTPLEQYSDSYIGYDPDWEKKTINKLMWRGSTTGIDFYVQNDWKNSQRARLHFLTNEKKGTKDVLWAEGDGPIGEKKYNTNGLNRAYMDVAFAGGPVQCDEETCKVMSELIEFRDTMGLNEAYQYKYVMDVDGNGWSGRFHRLMSMKACVLKSTLFPEWYGDRIQPWLHYVPVKVDYSDLYDIMTFFHGTPEGKGSHDDLAQKIGLAGKNWARDHWRKQDMAAYMFRLVLEWARLTHRGLNDGISLDYEYEEES
;
A
#
# COMPACT_ATOMS: atom_id res chain seq x y z
N MET A 1 -6.18 -28.10 50.62
CA MET A 1 -6.64 -27.65 51.96
C MET A 1 -5.46 -26.97 52.62
N THR A 2 -5.51 -25.71 53.07
CA THR A 2 -6.64 -24.76 53.15
C THR A 2 -6.13 -23.32 52.99
N HIS A 3 -6.99 -22.36 52.61
CA HIS A 3 -6.61 -20.95 52.41
C HIS A 3 -6.09 -20.27 53.68
N PHE A 4 -5.36 -19.17 53.49
CA PHE A 4 -5.83 -17.87 53.98
C PHE A 4 -5.60 -16.77 52.93
N SER A 5 -6.38 -15.69 53.01
CA SER A 5 -6.37 -14.56 52.06
C SER A 5 -6.39 -13.24 52.83
N LEU A 6 -5.68 -12.23 52.33
CA LEU A 6 -5.69 -10.87 52.84
C LEU A 6 -6.07 -9.90 51.73
N ARG A 7 -7.26 -9.30 51.84
CA ARG A 7 -7.66 -8.11 51.08
C ARG A 7 -7.41 -6.88 51.94
N VAL A 8 -6.79 -5.85 51.36
CA VAL A 8 -6.79 -4.49 51.92
C VAL A 8 -7.57 -3.61 50.96
N ARG A 9 -8.58 -2.89 51.46
CA ARG A 9 -9.25 -1.79 50.74
C ARG A 9 -8.66 -0.48 51.23
N TYR A 10 -8.26 0.40 50.32
CA TYR A 10 -8.07 1.81 50.65
C TYR A 10 -9.39 2.57 50.59
N ILE A 11 -9.52 3.60 51.43
CA ILE A 11 -10.71 4.42 51.59
C ILE A 11 -10.31 5.87 51.35
N TYR A 12 -11.01 6.55 50.45
CA TYR A 12 -10.88 7.99 50.23
C TYR A 12 -11.53 8.80 51.38
N PRO A 13 -10.87 9.84 51.90
CA PRO A 13 -11.52 11.03 52.45
C PRO A 13 -11.72 12.08 51.35
N ASP A 14 -12.78 12.87 51.45
CA ASP A 14 -13.23 13.82 50.41
C ASP A 14 -13.30 15.27 50.95
N LYS A 15 -13.04 16.26 50.07
CA LYS A 15 -13.23 17.72 50.21
C LYS A 15 -12.54 18.50 51.35
N LEU A 16 -11.81 19.53 50.95
CA LEU A 16 -11.81 20.87 51.57
C LEU A 16 -11.55 21.93 50.49
N ALA A 17 -11.96 23.19 50.73
CA ALA A 17 -12.16 24.17 49.66
C ALA A 17 -11.30 25.45 49.75
N LEU A 18 -11.02 26.02 48.57
CA LEU A 18 -10.79 27.43 48.23
C LEU A 18 -10.29 28.41 49.32
N LEU A 19 -9.12 29.02 49.09
CA LEU A 19 -8.91 30.48 49.17
C LEU A 19 -7.62 30.84 48.39
N PRO A 20 -7.55 31.97 47.66
CA PRO A 20 -6.36 32.37 46.90
C PRO A 20 -5.40 33.24 47.72
N VAL A 21 -4.10 33.16 47.44
CA VAL A 21 -3.09 34.11 47.91
C VAL A 21 -2.24 34.57 46.74
N ALA A 22 -2.34 35.86 46.39
CA ALA A 22 -1.46 36.51 45.44
C ALA A 22 -0.41 37.34 46.18
N VAL A 23 0.87 37.07 45.96
CA VAL A 23 1.97 37.94 46.38
C VAL A 23 2.96 38.09 45.22
N SER A 24 3.33 39.32 44.92
CA SER A 24 4.26 39.67 43.84
C SER A 24 5.72 39.59 44.30
N SER A 25 6.60 39.12 43.42
CA SER A 25 7.91 39.73 43.23
C SER A 25 8.41 39.50 41.79
N ARG A 26 9.22 40.43 41.27
CA ARG A 26 9.79 40.43 39.91
C ARG A 26 11.32 40.19 39.98
N PRO A 27 12.02 39.93 38.85
CA PRO A 27 13.17 39.03 38.83
C PRO A 27 14.52 39.69 39.09
N THR A 28 15.54 38.84 39.29
CA THR A 28 16.96 39.19 39.17
C THR A 28 17.65 38.25 38.17
N SER A 29 18.08 38.80 37.03
CA SER A 29 19.08 38.15 36.16
C SER A 29 20.46 38.17 36.83
N PRO A 30 21.40 37.35 36.34
CA PRO A 30 22.48 37.99 35.58
C PRO A 30 22.94 37.19 34.34
N ALA A 31 23.59 37.91 33.43
CA ALA A 31 24.38 37.40 32.32
C ALA A 31 25.56 38.38 32.08
N PRO A 32 26.48 38.11 31.14
CA PRO A 32 27.37 36.96 31.11
C PRO A 32 28.85 37.41 31.16
N GLN A 33 29.81 36.47 31.16
CA GLN A 33 31.20 36.80 30.83
C GLN A 33 31.81 35.78 29.85
N SER A 34 32.51 36.31 28.85
CA SER A 34 33.45 35.59 27.98
C SER A 34 34.78 36.35 27.97
N PRO A 35 35.87 35.70 27.55
CA PRO A 35 36.74 36.40 26.59
C PRO A 35 37.42 35.48 25.54
N ARG A 36 37.44 35.97 24.28
CA ARG A 36 38.61 36.13 23.36
C ARG A 36 39.60 34.94 23.19
N THR A 37 40.15 34.58 22.02
CA THR A 37 40.20 35.13 20.63
C THR A 37 40.84 34.03 19.73
N SER A 38 40.87 34.02 18.39
CA SER A 38 40.45 34.93 17.28
C SER A 38 40.10 34.03 16.05
N SER A 39 40.14 34.34 14.73
CA SER A 39 40.84 35.35 13.90
C SER A 39 40.15 35.59 12.53
N HIS A 40 40.73 36.46 11.71
CA HIS A 40 40.35 36.87 10.35
C HIS A 40 41.53 36.60 9.36
N PRO A 41 41.43 36.77 8.01
CA PRO A 41 40.55 37.71 7.30
C PRO A 41 39.92 37.27 5.95
N SER A 42 39.08 38.17 5.42
CA SER A 42 38.55 38.19 4.05
C SER A 42 38.84 39.55 3.38
N PRO A 43 38.83 39.65 2.03
CA PRO A 43 38.51 40.87 1.28
C PRO A 43 37.06 40.81 0.75
N SER A 44 36.18 41.82 0.78
CA SER A 44 36.26 43.25 0.45
C SER A 44 36.27 43.55 -1.08
N THR A 45 35.43 44.40 -1.70
CA THR A 45 34.35 45.29 -1.17
C THR A 45 33.56 45.98 -2.32
N VAL A 46 32.31 46.41 -2.05
CA VAL A 46 31.67 47.69 -2.48
C VAL A 46 31.35 47.95 -3.98
N HIS A 47 30.06 48.11 -4.32
CA HIS A 47 29.44 49.44 -4.51
C HIS A 47 27.90 49.41 -4.71
N SER A 48 27.22 50.41 -4.15
CA SER A 48 25.90 50.90 -4.60
C SER A 48 25.99 52.41 -4.88
N PRO A 49 25.05 52.97 -5.65
CA PRO A 49 24.30 54.12 -5.12
C PRO A 49 22.78 54.03 -5.39
N ALA A 50 22.00 54.84 -4.67
CA ALA A 50 20.54 54.94 -4.81
C ALA A 50 20.10 56.24 -5.50
N ALA A 51 18.90 56.24 -6.09
CA ALA A 51 18.15 57.45 -6.44
C ALA A 51 16.64 57.17 -6.43
N SER A 52 15.83 58.19 -6.11
CA SER A 52 14.38 58.10 -5.88
C SER A 52 13.58 58.98 -6.85
N SER A 53 12.36 58.57 -7.22
CA SER A 53 11.30 59.53 -7.58
C SER A 53 9.90 58.94 -7.45
N SER A 54 8.98 59.72 -6.89
CA SER A 54 7.55 59.43 -6.72
C SER A 54 6.71 59.67 -7.99
N GLY A 55 5.55 59.03 -8.11
CA GLY A 55 4.53 59.40 -9.10
C GLY A 55 3.16 58.73 -8.90
N THR A 56 2.14 59.52 -8.55
CA THR A 56 0.72 59.11 -8.51
C THR A 56 -0.09 60.08 -9.37
N PRO A 57 -0.95 59.57 -10.27
CA PRO A 57 -2.39 59.90 -10.23
C PRO A 57 -3.25 58.62 -10.37
N ALA A 58 -4.42 58.42 -9.74
CA ALA A 58 -5.62 59.25 -9.52
C ALA A 58 -6.77 58.92 -10.52
N PHE A 59 -8.01 58.94 -9.99
CA PHE A 59 -9.27 58.44 -10.58
C PHE A 59 -9.73 59.12 -11.89
N ILE A 60 -10.48 58.37 -12.72
CA ILE A 60 -11.59 58.88 -13.56
C ILE A 60 -12.78 57.90 -13.49
N SER A 61 -14.01 58.41 -13.49
CA SER A 61 -15.25 57.62 -13.56
C SER A 61 -16.38 58.35 -14.33
N ALA A 62 -16.91 57.73 -15.39
CA ALA A 62 -18.23 57.96 -16.04
C ALA A 62 -18.40 56.86 -17.11
N ASP A 63 -19.51 56.15 -17.36
CA ASP A 63 -20.97 56.29 -17.14
C ASP A 63 -21.78 56.74 -18.38
N SER A 64 -23.05 56.31 -18.45
CA SER A 64 -24.13 56.53 -19.44
C SER A 64 -24.20 55.68 -20.74
N SER A 65 -25.40 55.12 -20.99
CA SER A 65 -25.91 54.44 -22.21
C SER A 65 -26.70 55.42 -23.10
N PRO A 66 -27.14 55.08 -24.35
CA PRO A 66 -28.56 54.65 -24.55
C PRO A 66 -28.95 53.84 -25.85
N PHE A 67 -30.01 52.99 -25.76
CA PHE A 67 -31.04 52.59 -26.79
C PHE A 67 -30.61 52.04 -28.21
N THR A 68 -31.40 51.33 -29.05
CA THR A 68 -32.87 51.07 -29.17
C THR A 68 -33.19 49.69 -29.84
N ASP A 69 -34.48 49.30 -29.88
CA ASP A 69 -35.14 48.08 -30.43
C ASP A 69 -35.00 47.83 -31.97
N GLY A 70 -35.50 46.76 -32.63
CA GLY A 70 -36.38 45.60 -32.32
C GLY A 70 -36.17 44.43 -33.32
N ASP A 71 -37.01 43.40 -33.55
CA ASP A 71 -38.47 43.20 -33.32
C ASP A 71 -38.87 41.68 -33.31
N THR A 72 -40.15 41.29 -33.12
CA THR A 72 -40.67 39.89 -32.95
C THR A 72 -41.88 39.52 -33.84
N PRO A 73 -42.21 38.22 -34.08
CA PRO A 73 -43.26 37.49 -33.32
C PRO A 73 -43.07 35.93 -33.21
N GLY A 74 -43.85 35.12 -32.47
CA GLY A 74 -44.87 35.40 -31.43
C GLY A 74 -46.04 34.36 -31.34
N ALA A 75 -46.09 33.51 -30.29
CA ALA A 75 -47.25 32.73 -29.74
C ALA A 75 -46.75 31.81 -28.57
N SER A 76 -47.13 31.92 -27.28
CA SER A 76 -48.43 31.76 -26.55
C SER A 76 -48.80 30.28 -26.26
N PHE A 77 -49.27 29.83 -25.07
CA PHE A 77 -50.14 30.44 -24.02
C PHE A 77 -49.97 29.82 -22.59
N SER A 78 -50.31 30.59 -21.51
CA SER A 78 -50.79 30.19 -20.12
C SER A 78 -50.16 29.01 -19.33
N SER A 79 -49.62 29.10 -18.09
CA SER A 79 -50.11 29.62 -16.75
C SER A 79 -51.08 28.68 -15.97
N SER A 80 -51.13 28.53 -14.63
CA SER A 80 -50.22 28.84 -13.49
C SER A 80 -50.88 28.47 -12.11
N THR A 81 -50.18 27.80 -11.17
CA THR A 81 -50.53 27.61 -9.72
C THR A 81 -51.89 26.92 -9.39
N THR A 82 -52.23 26.37 -8.21
CA THR A 82 -51.78 26.54 -6.80
C THR A 82 -52.02 25.25 -5.96
N THR A 83 -51.46 25.16 -4.75
CA THR A 83 -51.65 24.07 -3.76
C THR A 83 -52.94 24.16 -2.91
N ALA A 84 -53.58 23.02 -2.59
CA ALA A 84 -54.24 22.73 -1.31
C ALA A 84 -54.72 21.25 -1.23
N ALA A 85 -54.98 20.70 -0.04
CA ALA A 85 -55.39 19.31 0.16
C ALA A 85 -56.69 19.16 0.96
N GLN A 86 -57.52 18.15 0.64
CA GLN A 86 -58.48 17.51 1.56
C GLN A 86 -59.02 16.19 0.98
N THR A 87 -59.27 15.20 1.85
CA THR A 87 -59.93 13.90 1.53
C THR A 87 -61.39 13.92 2.00
N PRO A 88 -62.27 13.02 1.49
CA PRO A 88 -62.66 11.91 2.37
C PRO A 88 -63.13 10.58 1.70
N ALA A 89 -63.15 9.51 2.52
CA ALA A 89 -64.11 8.39 2.56
C ALA A 89 -64.33 7.50 1.30
N SER A 90 -63.83 6.25 1.29
CA SER A 90 -64.51 5.03 1.81
C SER A 90 -65.27 4.22 0.71
N SER A 91 -65.60 2.93 0.79
CA SER A 91 -65.41 1.83 1.77
C SER A 91 -65.55 0.49 1.00
N SER A 92 -65.31 -0.75 1.48
CA SER A 92 -64.93 -1.37 2.77
C SER A 92 -64.27 -2.75 2.43
N ARG A 93 -64.18 -3.88 3.17
CA ARG A 93 -64.64 -4.50 4.45
C ARG A 93 -63.69 -5.73 4.65
N ARG A 94 -63.49 -6.43 5.79
CA ARG A 94 -64.03 -6.44 7.18
C ARG A 94 -62.90 -6.91 8.14
N ARG A 95 -63.18 -7.05 9.45
CA ARG A 95 -62.19 -7.08 10.56
C ARG A 95 -62.32 -8.35 11.43
N MET A 96 -61.28 -8.66 12.23
CA MET A 96 -61.20 -9.46 13.51
C MET A 96 -60.12 -10.58 13.46
N LYS A 97 -59.36 -10.91 14.52
CA LYS A 97 -59.22 -10.32 15.89
C LYS A 97 -57.89 -10.72 16.57
N ARG A 98 -57.55 -9.93 17.61
CA ARG A 98 -56.68 -10.16 18.80
C ARG A 98 -56.47 -11.61 19.31
N ALA A 99 -55.47 -11.94 20.15
CA ALA A 99 -54.18 -11.32 20.55
C ALA A 99 -53.45 -12.16 21.64
N ALA A 100 -52.17 -11.84 21.89
CA ALA A 100 -51.46 -11.82 23.19
C ALA A 100 -50.86 -13.10 23.86
N SER A 101 -49.60 -12.89 24.30
CA SER A 101 -49.00 -13.19 25.63
C SER A 101 -48.40 -14.57 26.00
N SER A 102 -47.12 -14.49 26.45
CA SER A 102 -46.52 -15.18 27.62
C SER A 102 -46.19 -16.69 27.54
N LEU A 103 -45.30 -17.29 28.34
CA LEU A 103 -44.11 -16.84 29.13
C LEU A 103 -43.30 -18.10 29.57
N GLY A 104 -41.96 -18.07 29.48
CA GLY A 104 -41.06 -19.09 30.07
C GLY A 104 -41.14 -20.50 29.46
N GLY A 105 -40.28 -21.46 29.85
CA GLY A 105 -39.06 -21.33 30.64
C GLY A 105 -38.56 -22.63 31.31
N SER A 106 -37.23 -22.84 31.29
CA SER A 106 -36.44 -23.70 32.22
C SER A 106 -36.29 -25.23 32.01
N THR A 107 -35.01 -25.65 31.97
CA THR A 107 -34.38 -26.86 32.60
C THR A 107 -34.58 -28.32 32.13
N ALA A 108 -33.42 -28.91 31.72
CA ALA A 108 -32.79 -30.16 32.24
C ALA A 108 -33.21 -31.59 31.78
N ILE A 109 -32.41 -32.17 30.86
CA ILE A 109 -31.52 -33.37 31.01
C ILE A 109 -31.84 -34.28 32.23
N PRO A 110 -32.07 -35.63 32.12
CA PRO A 110 -31.05 -36.59 31.60
C PRO A 110 -31.49 -37.92 30.91
N LEU A 111 -30.50 -38.56 30.23
CA LEU A 111 -30.20 -40.01 30.10
C LEU A 111 -31.33 -41.06 29.91
N LEU A 112 -31.36 -41.77 28.75
CA LEU A 112 -30.89 -43.19 28.64
C LEU A 112 -31.00 -43.84 27.23
N SER A 113 -30.05 -44.73 26.96
CA SER A 113 -30.00 -45.88 26.02
C SER A 113 -30.96 -46.06 24.82
N ALA A 114 -30.35 -46.05 23.63
CA ALA A 114 -30.27 -47.16 22.65
C ALA A 114 -31.41 -47.53 21.66
N GLN A 115 -30.92 -47.95 20.47
CA GLN A 115 -31.50 -48.81 19.41
C GLN A 115 -32.36 -48.25 18.26
N ASP A 116 -32.03 -48.81 17.09
CA ASP A 116 -32.84 -49.20 15.91
C ASP A 116 -33.49 -48.13 14.99
N SER A 117 -32.69 -47.72 14.01
CA SER A 117 -32.92 -47.85 12.56
C SER A 117 -34.17 -47.27 11.83
N HIS A 118 -33.84 -46.58 10.73
CA HIS A 118 -34.59 -46.46 9.46
C HIS A 118 -35.71 -45.40 9.27
N ASP A 119 -35.76 -44.95 8.01
CA ASP A 119 -36.83 -44.29 7.24
C ASP A 119 -37.27 -42.83 7.47
N SER A 120 -36.55 -41.92 6.78
CA SER A 120 -36.97 -41.27 5.51
C SER A 120 -38.26 -40.42 5.39
N LEU A 121 -38.16 -39.38 4.52
CA LEU A 121 -39.18 -38.58 3.78
C LEU A 121 -39.48 -37.15 4.31
N PRO A 122 -39.93 -36.19 3.45
CA PRO A 122 -40.22 -36.25 2.00
C PRO A 122 -39.46 -35.24 1.09
N HIS A 123 -39.81 -35.21 -0.21
CA HIS A 123 -39.18 -34.51 -1.36
C HIS A 123 -39.86 -33.17 -1.80
N TYR A 124 -39.30 -32.59 -2.88
CA TYR A 124 -39.87 -31.71 -3.95
C TYR A 124 -39.50 -30.21 -3.92
N ASN A 125 -39.07 -29.57 -5.03
CA ASN A 125 -38.44 -30.05 -6.28
C ASN A 125 -37.94 -28.88 -7.16
N GLU A 126 -37.07 -29.17 -8.15
CA GLU A 126 -36.72 -28.27 -9.26
C GLU A 126 -37.34 -28.74 -10.60
N PRO A 127 -37.58 -27.83 -11.57
CA PRO A 127 -37.72 -28.11 -13.01
C PRO A 127 -36.46 -27.66 -13.79
N ASP A 128 -36.15 -28.09 -15.01
CA ASP A 128 -36.63 -29.20 -15.85
C ASP A 128 -35.57 -29.44 -16.95
N THR A 129 -35.39 -30.66 -17.47
CA THR A 129 -34.63 -30.89 -18.72
C THR A 129 -35.11 -32.16 -19.45
N PRO A 130 -35.37 -32.15 -20.78
CA PRO A 130 -36.08 -33.26 -21.43
C PRO A 130 -35.25 -34.51 -21.74
N MET A 131 -35.91 -35.68 -21.70
CA MET A 131 -35.35 -37.00 -22.01
C MET A 131 -35.81 -37.55 -23.38
N ILE A 132 -34.86 -37.99 -24.20
CA ILE A 132 -35.04 -38.96 -25.31
C ILE A 132 -33.75 -39.81 -25.37
N GLY A 133 -33.74 -41.14 -25.50
CA GLY A 133 -34.81 -42.13 -25.61
C GLY A 133 -34.27 -43.37 -26.34
N SER A 134 -34.40 -44.58 -25.77
CA SER A 134 -33.73 -45.79 -26.31
C SER A 134 -34.71 -46.88 -26.77
N THR A 135 -34.31 -47.70 -27.75
CA THR A 135 -34.66 -49.15 -27.86
C THR A 135 -33.96 -49.82 -29.04
N GLY A 136 -33.80 -51.15 -29.01
CA GLY A 136 -33.47 -51.98 -30.19
C GLY A 136 -32.31 -52.97 -29.99
N ARG A 137 -32.58 -54.28 -30.11
CA ARG A 137 -31.57 -55.37 -30.05
C ARG A 137 -31.65 -56.26 -31.30
N HIS A 138 -30.56 -56.31 -32.07
CA HIS A 138 -30.11 -57.47 -32.89
C HIS A 138 -31.02 -57.94 -34.07
N PRO A 139 -30.53 -58.76 -35.04
CA PRO A 139 -29.34 -59.62 -35.05
C PRO A 139 -28.26 -59.32 -36.11
N ARG A 140 -27.20 -60.12 -36.10
CA ARG A 140 -26.07 -60.05 -37.04
C ARG A 140 -26.46 -60.56 -38.44
N ARG A 141 -25.93 -59.92 -39.49
CA ARG A 141 -25.64 -60.54 -40.79
C ARG A 141 -24.15 -60.34 -41.11
N ALA A 142 -23.53 -61.34 -41.73
CA ALA A 142 -22.11 -61.29 -42.06
C ALA A 142 -21.87 -60.60 -43.41
N ALA A 143 -20.81 -59.79 -43.49
CA ALA A 143 -20.23 -59.27 -44.71
C ALA A 143 -18.70 -59.24 -44.56
N SER A 144 -17.99 -59.60 -45.63
CA SER A 144 -16.53 -59.75 -45.67
C SER A 144 -15.83 -58.40 -45.99
N PRO A 145 -14.48 -58.31 -46.01
CA PRO A 145 -13.79 -57.20 -45.36
C PRO A 145 -13.60 -55.94 -46.24
N GLY A 146 -14.01 -54.78 -45.72
CA GLY A 146 -13.51 -53.49 -46.15
C GLY A 146 -12.30 -53.06 -45.31
N LEU A 147 -11.19 -52.69 -45.93
CA LEU A 147 -10.06 -52.06 -45.24
C LEU A 147 -10.42 -50.62 -44.83
N ALA A 148 -10.96 -50.44 -43.63
CA ALA A 148 -10.88 -49.15 -42.96
C ALA A 148 -9.40 -48.89 -42.59
N PRO A 149 -8.81 -47.72 -42.91
CA PRO A 149 -7.43 -47.44 -42.55
C PRO A 149 -7.28 -47.44 -41.03
N ARG A 150 -6.25 -48.12 -40.52
CA ARG A 150 -5.92 -48.13 -39.09
C ARG A 150 -5.60 -46.70 -38.65
N VAL A 151 -6.55 -46.02 -38.01
CA VAL A 151 -6.30 -44.74 -37.34
C VAL A 151 -5.12 -44.94 -36.39
N PRO A 152 -3.98 -44.23 -36.61
CA PRO A 152 -2.79 -44.42 -35.80
C PRO A 152 -3.09 -44.18 -34.32
N VAL A 153 -2.33 -44.83 -33.43
CA VAL A 153 -2.59 -44.76 -31.98
C VAL A 153 -2.59 -43.29 -31.51
N TRP A 154 -1.66 -42.48 -32.03
CA TRP A 154 -1.54 -41.04 -31.77
C TRP A 154 -2.68 -40.17 -32.32
N LYS A 155 -3.61 -40.71 -33.12
CA LYS A 155 -4.82 -40.01 -33.59
C LYS A 155 -6.12 -40.50 -32.90
N ARG A 156 -6.02 -41.28 -31.82
CA ARG A 156 -7.19 -41.74 -31.06
C ARG A 156 -7.52 -40.75 -29.94
N PRO A 157 -8.77 -40.26 -29.79
CA PRO A 157 -9.12 -39.26 -28.77
C PRO A 157 -8.71 -39.65 -27.34
N ARG A 158 -8.86 -40.91 -26.95
CA ARG A 158 -8.41 -41.41 -25.64
C ARG A 158 -6.88 -41.40 -25.47
N PHE A 159 -6.12 -41.67 -26.53
CA PHE A 159 -4.65 -41.61 -26.46
C PHE A 159 -4.17 -40.16 -26.42
N VAL A 160 -4.75 -39.28 -27.24
CA VAL A 160 -4.48 -37.83 -27.17
C VAL A 160 -4.83 -37.27 -25.79
N GLY A 161 -5.98 -37.62 -25.23
CA GLY A 161 -6.37 -37.24 -23.87
C GLY A 161 -5.45 -37.80 -22.77
N THR A 162 -4.98 -39.05 -22.91
CA THR A 162 -4.01 -39.64 -21.98
C THR A 162 -2.65 -38.96 -22.11
N CYS A 163 -2.18 -38.65 -23.32
CA CYS A 163 -0.94 -37.90 -23.53
C CYS A 163 -1.04 -36.47 -23.03
N LEU A 164 -2.18 -35.78 -23.22
CA LEU A 164 -2.43 -34.47 -22.62
C LEU A 164 -2.39 -34.56 -21.09
N PHE A 165 -3.12 -35.49 -20.48
CA PHE A 165 -3.12 -35.69 -19.03
C PHE A 165 -1.72 -36.01 -18.47
N VAL A 166 -0.98 -36.93 -19.10
CA VAL A 166 0.40 -37.25 -18.72
C VAL A 166 1.33 -36.06 -18.94
N THR A 167 1.15 -35.25 -19.99
CA THR A 167 1.93 -34.01 -20.18
C THR A 167 1.61 -33.00 -19.09
N LEU A 168 0.34 -32.84 -18.72
CA LEU A 168 -0.11 -31.93 -17.65
C LEU A 168 0.43 -32.36 -16.28
N VAL A 169 0.37 -33.65 -15.97
CA VAL A 169 0.96 -34.23 -14.75
C VAL A 169 2.49 -34.11 -14.75
N VAL A 170 3.17 -34.34 -15.87
CA VAL A 170 4.63 -34.17 -15.97
C VAL A 170 5.03 -32.69 -15.85
N LEU A 171 4.26 -31.76 -16.42
CA LEU A 171 4.45 -30.32 -16.20
C LEU A 171 4.31 -29.97 -14.71
N VAL A 172 3.28 -30.49 -14.04
CA VAL A 172 3.06 -30.33 -12.58
C VAL A 172 4.13 -31.04 -11.72
N LEU A 173 4.99 -31.89 -12.29
CA LEU A 173 6.07 -32.59 -11.58
C LEU A 173 7.49 -32.13 -11.97
N LEU A 174 7.64 -31.18 -12.90
CA LEU A 174 8.93 -30.52 -13.18
C LEU A 174 9.23 -29.45 -12.11
N PRO A 175 10.50 -29.14 -11.82
CA PRO A 175 10.86 -27.92 -11.07
C PRO A 175 10.49 -26.64 -11.85
N ASP A 176 10.17 -25.55 -11.15
CA ASP A 176 9.47 -24.39 -11.76
C ASP A 176 10.24 -23.70 -12.90
N GLY A 177 11.56 -23.56 -12.78
CA GLY A 177 12.42 -23.06 -13.87
C GLY A 177 12.35 -23.92 -15.15
N ASN A 178 11.98 -25.19 -15.03
CA ASN A 178 11.68 -26.08 -16.15
C ASN A 178 10.19 -26.07 -16.54
N ARG A 179 9.24 -25.79 -15.63
CA ARG A 179 7.82 -25.63 -15.94
C ARG A 179 7.58 -24.50 -16.93
N THR A 180 8.05 -23.29 -16.62
CA THR A 180 7.83 -22.11 -17.49
C THR A 180 8.49 -22.28 -18.86
N ARG A 181 9.67 -22.94 -18.92
CA ARG A 181 10.34 -23.31 -20.17
C ARG A 181 9.56 -24.35 -20.96
N ALA A 182 9.06 -25.41 -20.32
CA ALA A 182 8.28 -26.46 -20.96
C ALA A 182 6.90 -25.95 -21.45
N HIS A 183 6.21 -25.14 -20.64
CA HIS A 183 4.97 -24.46 -21.03
C HIS A 183 5.21 -23.57 -22.25
N SER A 184 6.24 -22.71 -22.21
CA SER A 184 6.60 -21.85 -23.35
C SER A 184 6.94 -22.67 -24.61
N ALA A 185 7.67 -23.78 -24.48
CA ALA A 185 8.01 -24.66 -25.59
C ALA A 185 6.76 -25.35 -26.19
N LEU A 186 5.81 -25.77 -25.36
CA LEU A 186 4.55 -26.39 -25.81
C LEU A 186 3.60 -25.37 -26.46
N SER A 187 3.48 -24.17 -25.88
CA SER A 187 2.73 -23.06 -26.51
C SER A 187 3.33 -22.66 -27.86
N ASN A 188 4.65 -22.55 -27.96
CA ASN A 188 5.36 -22.31 -29.23
C ASN A 188 5.21 -23.47 -30.23
N ALA A 189 4.96 -24.70 -29.77
CA ALA A 189 4.64 -25.86 -30.59
C ALA A 189 3.15 -25.95 -30.99
N GLY A 190 2.34 -24.94 -30.66
CA GLY A 190 0.91 -24.87 -31.00
C GLY A 190 0.00 -25.71 -30.09
N LEU A 191 0.49 -26.20 -28.95
CA LEU A 191 -0.33 -26.85 -27.93
C LEU A 191 -0.92 -25.79 -26.98
N GLN A 192 -2.24 -25.57 -27.09
CA GLN A 192 -3.00 -24.85 -26.09
C GLN A 192 -3.09 -25.71 -24.81
N LEU A 193 -2.26 -25.37 -23.83
CA LEU A 193 -2.46 -25.75 -22.43
C LEU A 193 -3.58 -24.88 -21.84
N PRO A 194 -4.35 -25.35 -20.84
CA PRO A 194 -5.31 -24.50 -20.15
C PRO A 194 -4.58 -23.31 -19.51
N SER A 195 -5.16 -22.11 -19.64
CA SER A 195 -4.57 -20.85 -19.16
C SER A 195 -4.40 -20.78 -17.64
N GLU A 196 -5.18 -21.58 -16.92
CA GLU A 196 -5.24 -21.64 -15.46
C GLU A 196 -5.44 -23.11 -15.05
N LEU A 197 -4.81 -23.50 -13.94
CA LEU A 197 -5.27 -24.67 -13.19
C LEU A 197 -6.52 -24.25 -12.40
N PRO A 198 -7.59 -25.07 -12.35
CA PRO A 198 -8.69 -24.85 -11.43
C PRO A 198 -8.16 -24.64 -10.00
N GLU A 199 -8.73 -23.72 -9.22
CA GLU A 199 -8.24 -23.36 -7.86
C GLU A 199 -7.99 -24.58 -6.96
N ARG A 200 -8.85 -25.60 -7.06
CA ARG A 200 -8.74 -26.89 -6.34
C ARG A 200 -7.48 -27.70 -6.67
N LEU A 201 -6.78 -27.37 -7.76
CA LEU A 201 -5.49 -27.92 -8.15
C LEU A 201 -4.33 -26.94 -7.90
N GLN A 202 -4.58 -25.63 -7.73
CA GLN A 202 -3.53 -24.70 -7.29
C GLN A 202 -3.02 -25.12 -5.91
N GLY A 203 -3.92 -25.33 -4.93
CA GLY A 203 -3.54 -25.84 -3.61
C GLY A 203 -2.90 -27.24 -3.61
N LEU A 204 -3.04 -28.01 -4.70
CA LEU A 204 -2.29 -29.26 -4.89
C LEU A 204 -0.89 -29.01 -5.48
N VAL A 205 -0.74 -28.02 -6.37
CA VAL A 205 0.58 -27.56 -6.84
C VAL A 205 1.36 -26.94 -5.69
N ASP A 206 0.74 -26.07 -4.89
CA ASP A 206 1.37 -25.44 -3.72
C ASP A 206 1.84 -26.50 -2.70
N TYR A 207 1.05 -27.57 -2.52
CA TYR A 207 1.41 -28.73 -1.68
C TYR A 207 2.50 -29.63 -2.30
N LEU A 208 2.54 -29.80 -3.63
CA LEU A 208 3.59 -30.56 -4.32
C LEU A 208 4.90 -29.77 -4.50
N ASN A 209 4.81 -28.44 -4.47
CA ASN A 209 5.93 -27.49 -4.40
C ASN A 209 6.29 -27.11 -2.96
N TRP A 210 5.71 -27.76 -1.95
CA TRP A 210 5.93 -27.39 -0.55
C TRP A 210 7.42 -27.53 -0.18
N ASP A 211 8.09 -26.39 -0.16
CA ASP A 211 9.41 -26.24 0.43
C ASP A 211 9.24 -26.04 1.94
N ASP A 212 9.70 -27.05 2.69
CA ASP A 212 9.76 -27.05 4.15
C ASP A 212 10.96 -26.26 4.70
N GLY A 213 11.75 -25.62 3.83
CA GLY A 213 12.97 -24.91 4.22
C GLY A 213 14.14 -25.85 4.54
N SER A 214 14.01 -27.18 4.40
CA SER A 214 15.09 -28.14 4.67
C SER A 214 16.31 -27.97 3.74
N ASN A 215 16.20 -27.16 2.70
CA ASN A 215 17.28 -26.79 1.79
C ASN A 215 17.77 -25.34 1.96
N ASP A 216 17.10 -24.49 2.75
CA ASP A 216 17.49 -23.09 3.02
C ASP A 216 18.88 -22.97 3.68
N LEU A 217 19.44 -24.08 4.21
CA LEU A 217 20.79 -24.13 4.82
C LEU A 217 21.90 -24.60 3.86
N ARG A 218 21.61 -24.81 2.56
CA ARG A 218 22.61 -25.28 1.58
C ARG A 218 23.27 -24.12 0.84
N TYR A 219 24.36 -23.59 1.41
CA TYR A 219 25.16 -22.56 0.75
C TYR A 219 25.73 -23.03 -0.60
N GLU A 220 25.17 -22.46 -1.67
CA GLU A 220 25.85 -22.32 -2.95
C GLU A 220 26.22 -20.83 -3.14
N PRO A 221 27.40 -20.49 -3.71
CA PRO A 221 27.74 -19.10 -4.00
C PRO A 221 26.66 -18.42 -4.87
N PRO A 222 26.32 -17.14 -4.61
CA PRO A 222 25.56 -16.36 -5.57
C PRO A 222 26.38 -16.17 -6.86
N PRO A 223 25.75 -15.97 -8.02
CA PRO A 223 26.46 -15.41 -9.18
C PRO A 223 27.04 -14.03 -8.83
N PRO A 224 28.06 -13.54 -9.55
CA PRO A 224 28.48 -12.15 -9.43
C PRO A 224 27.27 -11.24 -9.67
N VAL A 225 27.06 -10.24 -8.79
CA VAL A 225 26.04 -9.24 -9.07
C VAL A 225 26.59 -8.33 -10.16
N GLU A 226 26.04 -8.48 -11.36
CA GLU A 226 26.30 -7.56 -12.47
C GLU A 226 25.70 -6.19 -12.11
N LYS A 227 26.44 -5.11 -12.39
CA LYS A 227 25.94 -3.76 -12.14
C LYS A 227 24.83 -3.45 -13.14
N GLU A 228 23.72 -2.90 -12.66
CA GLU A 228 22.66 -2.40 -13.54
C GLU A 228 23.21 -1.18 -14.31
N ASP A 229 23.16 -1.23 -15.63
CA ASP A 229 23.66 -0.20 -16.53
C ASP A 229 22.67 -0.07 -17.69
N PHE A 230 21.90 1.01 -17.72
CA PHE A 230 20.89 1.24 -18.76
C PHE A 230 21.49 1.92 -20.01
N HIS A 231 22.83 2.07 -20.05
CA HIS A 231 23.63 2.75 -21.06
C HIS A 231 23.21 4.20 -21.32
N LEU A 232 22.66 4.85 -20.28
CA LEU A 232 22.38 6.28 -20.30
C LEU A 232 23.69 7.08 -20.23
N PRO A 233 23.80 8.22 -20.93
CA PRO A 233 24.98 9.08 -20.83
C PRO A 233 25.26 9.48 -19.38
N ASP A 234 26.55 9.62 -19.05
CA ASP A 234 26.99 10.10 -17.73
C ASP A 234 26.83 11.65 -17.69
N TRP A 235 25.57 12.09 -17.70
CA TRP A 235 25.21 13.49 -17.46
C TRP A 235 25.48 13.83 -15.99
N ASP A 236 26.01 15.02 -15.76
CA ASP A 236 26.18 15.56 -14.41
C ASP A 236 24.78 15.78 -13.81
N VAL A 237 24.53 15.34 -12.55
CA VAL A 237 23.19 15.31 -11.91
C VAL A 237 22.57 16.70 -11.70
N LYS A 238 23.29 17.74 -12.13
CA LYS A 238 22.88 19.14 -12.27
C LYS A 238 21.83 19.33 -13.38
N THR A 239 20.66 18.74 -13.20
CA THR A 239 19.42 19.21 -13.82
C THR A 239 19.13 20.66 -13.37
N PRO A 240 18.48 21.50 -14.19
CA PRO A 240 18.00 22.81 -13.75
C PRO A 240 16.77 22.72 -12.82
N HIS A 241 16.17 21.54 -12.69
CA HIS A 241 14.93 21.31 -11.94
C HIS A 241 15.18 21.09 -10.44
N HIS A 242 14.19 21.43 -9.60
CA HIS A 242 14.35 21.49 -8.15
C HIS A 242 13.95 20.17 -7.47
N PHE A 243 14.92 19.48 -6.87
CA PHE A 243 14.66 18.40 -5.92
C PHE A 243 14.27 19.01 -4.56
N ASP A 244 13.08 18.69 -4.08
CA ASP A 244 12.50 19.20 -2.82
C ASP A 244 12.43 18.11 -1.74
N GLU A 245 12.54 18.47 -0.46
CA GLU A 245 12.60 17.51 0.65
C GLU A 245 11.30 16.70 0.87
N ASN A 246 10.21 17.06 0.17
CA ASN A 246 9.00 16.22 0.05
C ASN A 246 9.10 15.11 -1.02
N GLY A 247 10.29 14.84 -1.59
CA GLY A 247 10.48 13.80 -2.59
C GLY A 247 10.02 14.16 -4.01
N GLN A 248 9.59 15.40 -4.26
CA GLN A 248 9.20 15.87 -5.60
C GLN A 248 10.36 16.55 -6.35
N LEU A 249 10.51 16.22 -7.63
CA LEU A 249 11.33 16.96 -8.59
C LEU A 249 10.42 17.93 -9.34
N TYR A 250 10.44 19.21 -8.95
CA TYR A 250 9.65 20.27 -9.57
C TYR A 250 10.28 20.74 -10.90
N VAL A 251 9.48 20.69 -11.95
CA VAL A 251 9.88 21.02 -13.34
C VAL A 251 9.43 22.44 -13.65
N ASP A 252 10.41 23.34 -13.75
CA ASP A 252 10.21 24.72 -14.20
C ASP A 252 9.36 24.81 -15.48
N PRO A 253 8.40 25.74 -15.57
CA PRO A 253 7.61 25.96 -16.78
C PRO A 253 8.52 26.25 -17.98
N ILE A 254 8.31 25.59 -19.12
CA ILE A 254 9.19 25.71 -20.31
C ILE A 254 9.37 27.17 -20.76
N ALA A 255 8.34 28.00 -20.57
CA ALA A 255 8.37 29.43 -20.88
C ALA A 255 9.47 30.22 -20.15
N SER A 256 9.94 29.76 -18.98
CA SER A 256 11.04 30.38 -18.23
C SER A 256 12.39 30.33 -18.97
N PHE A 257 12.64 29.25 -19.72
CA PHE A 257 13.86 29.02 -20.49
C PHE A 257 13.88 29.76 -21.86
N GLY A 258 12.78 30.43 -22.21
CA GLY A 258 12.69 31.31 -23.37
C GLY A 258 12.85 30.59 -24.72
N LYS A 259 14.05 30.64 -25.30
CA LYS A 259 14.37 30.03 -26.61
C LYS A 259 15.19 28.74 -26.52
N ASN A 260 15.72 28.42 -25.34
CA ASN A 260 16.63 27.30 -25.14
C ASN A 260 16.09 26.39 -24.03
N PRO A 261 15.04 25.56 -24.29
CA PRO A 261 14.57 24.60 -23.30
C PRO A 261 15.69 23.65 -22.85
N PRO A 262 15.67 23.18 -21.60
CA PRO A 262 16.71 22.32 -21.07
C PRO A 262 16.65 20.91 -21.69
N ALA A 263 17.79 20.24 -21.62
CA ALA A 263 17.99 18.85 -22.01
C ALA A 263 18.86 18.16 -20.94
N PRO A 264 18.70 16.86 -20.67
CA PRO A 264 17.72 15.93 -21.25
C PRO A 264 16.31 16.09 -20.64
N HIS A 265 15.38 15.20 -20.97
CA HIS A 265 14.07 15.10 -20.30
C HIS A 265 14.22 14.74 -18.80
N PRO A 266 13.44 15.31 -17.85
CA PRO A 266 13.65 15.10 -16.41
C PRO A 266 13.63 13.63 -15.97
N ILE A 267 12.81 12.79 -16.62
CA ILE A 267 12.74 11.36 -16.31
C ILE A 267 14.06 10.63 -16.63
N LEU A 268 14.84 11.09 -17.61
CA LEU A 268 16.19 10.54 -17.85
C LEU A 268 17.11 10.81 -16.64
N THR A 269 17.00 12.00 -16.03
CA THR A 269 17.68 12.33 -14.77
C THR A 269 17.27 11.40 -13.62
N LEU A 270 15.98 11.07 -13.51
CA LEU A 270 15.48 10.18 -12.46
C LEU A 270 15.98 8.74 -12.62
N ILE A 271 15.97 8.20 -13.84
CA ILE A 271 16.39 6.82 -14.12
C ILE A 271 17.88 6.59 -13.81
N LYS A 272 18.79 7.44 -14.30
CA LYS A 272 20.23 7.24 -14.07
C LYS A 272 20.73 7.77 -12.71
N ARG A 273 19.94 8.58 -11.97
CA ARG A 273 20.08 8.71 -10.51
C ARG A 273 19.83 7.34 -9.85
N ALA A 274 18.69 6.72 -10.13
CA ALA A 274 18.29 5.46 -9.51
C ALA A 274 19.26 4.31 -9.82
N GLU A 275 19.78 4.22 -11.05
CA GLU A 275 20.89 3.32 -11.43
C GLU A 275 22.11 3.51 -10.52
N THR A 276 22.52 4.76 -10.31
CA THR A 276 23.71 5.10 -9.51
C THR A 276 23.51 4.76 -8.03
N GLU A 277 22.35 5.10 -7.47
CA GLU A 277 22.01 4.85 -6.08
C GLU A 277 21.83 3.36 -5.78
N TRP A 278 21.18 2.60 -6.66
CA TRP A 278 21.04 1.15 -6.51
C TRP A 278 22.39 0.44 -6.56
N ASN A 279 23.24 0.77 -7.53
CA ASN A 279 24.58 0.17 -7.62
C ASN A 279 25.40 0.48 -6.35
N ALA A 280 25.34 1.70 -5.82
CA ALA A 280 25.96 2.05 -4.55
C ALA A 280 25.33 1.31 -3.35
N LYS A 281 24.00 1.14 -3.35
CA LYS A 281 23.22 0.39 -2.34
C LYS A 281 23.66 -1.07 -2.29
N VAL A 282 23.83 -1.74 -3.43
CA VAL A 282 24.25 -3.15 -3.49
C VAL A 282 25.75 -3.34 -3.25
N GLU A 283 26.59 -2.43 -3.76
CA GLU A 283 28.05 -2.50 -3.56
C GLU A 283 28.42 -2.42 -2.08
N ARG A 284 27.82 -1.49 -1.33
CA ARG A 284 28.11 -1.25 0.10
C ARG A 284 27.64 -2.32 1.09
N GLN A 285 26.82 -3.30 0.67
CA GLN A 285 26.28 -4.31 1.60
C GLN A 285 27.41 -5.13 2.25
N SER A 286 27.26 -5.44 3.53
CA SER A 286 28.20 -6.26 4.32
C SER A 286 28.47 -7.61 3.65
N LYS A 287 29.73 -8.06 3.63
CA LYS A 287 30.14 -9.37 3.05
C LYS A 287 30.56 -10.37 4.13
N THR A 288 30.85 -9.90 5.35
CA THR A 288 31.25 -10.69 6.52
C THR A 288 30.36 -10.39 7.75
N LEU A 289 30.36 -11.32 8.71
CA LEU A 289 29.61 -11.16 9.96
C LEU A 289 30.07 -9.89 10.71
N LYS A 290 31.38 -9.65 10.76
CA LYS A 290 31.98 -8.48 11.41
C LYS A 290 31.51 -7.17 10.77
N GLU A 291 31.54 -7.08 9.44
CA GLU A 291 31.04 -5.90 8.71
C GLU A 291 29.56 -5.64 9.03
N ALA A 292 28.72 -6.68 9.05
CA ALA A 292 27.31 -6.55 9.36
C ALA A 292 27.05 -6.12 10.82
N VAL A 293 27.88 -6.56 11.78
CA VAL A 293 27.84 -6.07 13.17
C VAL A 293 28.26 -4.59 13.25
N ASP A 294 29.33 -4.21 12.56
CA ASP A 294 29.88 -2.85 12.60
C ASP A 294 28.98 -1.84 11.84
N GLU A 295 28.36 -2.24 10.72
CA GLU A 295 27.35 -1.47 9.99
C GLU A 295 26.06 -1.30 10.80
N TYR A 296 25.58 -2.37 11.45
CA TYR A 296 24.43 -2.29 12.36
C TYR A 296 24.69 -1.32 13.52
N ARG A 297 25.88 -1.39 14.15
CA ARG A 297 26.33 -0.44 15.18
C ARG A 297 26.41 0.99 14.63
N ARG A 298 26.93 1.17 13.41
CA ARG A 298 27.03 2.48 12.73
C ARG A 298 25.66 3.09 12.49
N ARG A 299 24.66 2.30 12.07
CA ARG A 299 23.27 2.75 11.89
C ARG A 299 22.60 3.03 13.23
N TYR A 300 22.31 1.99 14.00
CA TYR A 300 21.30 1.99 15.07
C TYR A 300 21.86 2.27 16.48
N LYS A 301 23.16 2.57 16.58
CA LYS A 301 23.89 2.98 17.81
C LYS A 301 23.83 1.99 18.98
N ARG A 302 23.53 0.72 18.69
CA ARG A 302 23.40 -0.39 19.65
C ARG A 302 24.06 -1.66 19.08
N ASN A 303 24.33 -2.67 19.91
CA ASN A 303 24.73 -3.98 19.39
C ASN A 303 23.54 -4.66 18.69
N PRO A 304 23.77 -5.60 17.76
CA PRO A 304 22.71 -6.44 17.20
C PRO A 304 22.02 -7.29 18.30
N PRO A 305 20.82 -7.84 18.06
CA PRO A 305 20.18 -8.77 18.98
C PRO A 305 20.88 -10.14 18.99
N ARG A 306 20.88 -10.82 20.14
CA ARG A 306 21.35 -12.21 20.30
C ARG A 306 20.66 -13.12 19.28
N GLY A 307 21.43 -13.91 18.54
CA GLY A 307 20.95 -14.67 17.38
C GLY A 307 21.23 -14.00 16.02
N PHE A 308 21.84 -12.81 16.01
CA PHE A 308 22.32 -12.15 14.78
C PHE A 308 23.29 -13.02 13.96
N ASP A 309 24.10 -13.85 14.61
CA ASP A 309 24.93 -14.87 13.97
C ASP A 309 24.09 -15.90 13.20
N LYS A 310 22.95 -16.32 13.75
CA LYS A 310 22.03 -17.29 13.10
C LYS A 310 21.19 -16.67 12.00
N TRP A 311 20.78 -15.42 12.18
CA TRP A 311 20.24 -14.62 11.09
C TRP A 311 21.26 -14.43 9.95
N TRP A 312 22.54 -14.21 10.26
CA TRP A 312 23.61 -14.08 9.26
C TRP A 312 23.95 -15.42 8.57
N GLU A 313 23.95 -16.53 9.29
CA GLU A 313 24.05 -17.89 8.73
C GLU A 313 22.90 -18.16 7.74
N TYR A 314 21.65 -17.85 8.12
CA TYR A 314 20.48 -17.94 7.23
C TYR A 314 20.62 -17.01 6.02
N ALA A 315 20.99 -15.75 6.23
CA ALA A 315 21.12 -14.76 5.17
C ALA A 315 22.17 -15.18 4.12
N ARG A 316 23.32 -15.71 4.57
CA ARG A 316 24.35 -16.24 3.67
C ARG A 316 23.90 -17.50 2.94
N ALA A 317 23.31 -18.47 3.63
CA ALA A 317 22.88 -19.73 3.03
C ALA A 317 21.83 -19.51 1.91
N ASN A 318 20.90 -18.58 2.14
CA ASN A 318 19.83 -18.24 1.20
C ASN A 318 20.20 -17.19 0.14
N ARG A 319 21.47 -16.76 0.06
CA ARG A 319 21.92 -15.71 -0.86
C ARG A 319 21.09 -14.40 -0.72
N ILE A 320 20.85 -13.93 0.50
CA ILE A 320 20.23 -12.63 0.74
C ILE A 320 21.25 -11.54 0.38
N VAL A 321 20.92 -10.69 -0.60
CA VAL A 321 21.86 -9.65 -1.10
C VAL A 321 21.77 -8.37 -0.29
N LEU A 322 20.56 -7.98 0.13
CA LEU A 322 20.29 -6.76 0.91
C LEU A 322 20.33 -7.08 2.41
N THR A 323 21.56 -7.23 2.92
CA THR A 323 21.86 -7.61 4.31
C THR A 323 21.69 -6.48 5.31
N ASP A 324 21.81 -5.22 4.90
CA ASP A 324 21.85 -4.09 5.83
C ASP A 324 20.62 -3.17 5.75
N GLU A 325 19.76 -3.35 4.75
CA GLU A 325 18.56 -2.50 4.52
C GLU A 325 17.37 -2.94 5.39
N TYR A 326 17.47 -2.67 6.68
CA TYR A 326 16.52 -3.08 7.72
C TYR A 326 16.00 -1.88 8.55
N ASP A 327 16.13 -0.66 8.04
CA ASP A 327 15.88 0.58 8.79
C ASP A 327 14.40 0.71 9.22
N GLN A 328 13.45 0.27 8.39
CA GLN A 328 12.03 0.20 8.73
C GLN A 328 11.76 -0.53 10.07
N ILE A 329 12.44 -1.66 10.34
CA ILE A 329 12.28 -2.39 11.61
C ILE A 329 12.76 -1.54 12.78
N HIS A 330 13.86 -0.80 12.61
CA HIS A 330 14.37 0.07 13.66
C HIS A 330 13.42 1.23 13.96
N HIS A 331 12.93 1.92 12.92
CA HIS A 331 12.00 3.04 13.05
C HIS A 331 10.65 2.63 13.67
N ASP A 332 10.17 1.42 13.37
CA ASP A 332 8.91 0.89 13.90
C ASP A 332 9.04 0.49 15.38
N LEU A 333 10.18 -0.08 15.76
CA LEU A 333 10.43 -0.50 17.14
C LEU A 333 10.98 0.61 18.05
N GLU A 334 11.46 1.73 17.49
CA GLU A 334 12.08 2.82 18.28
C GLU A 334 11.17 3.36 19.40
N PRO A 335 9.90 3.75 19.18
CA PRO A 335 9.04 4.26 20.25
C PRO A 335 8.80 3.25 21.39
N PHE A 336 8.78 1.95 21.07
CA PHE A 336 8.56 0.89 22.06
C PHE A 336 9.74 0.70 23.03
N TRP A 337 10.92 1.25 22.77
CA TRP A 337 12.04 1.23 23.72
C TRP A 337 11.79 2.12 24.95
N ALA A 338 10.97 3.18 24.82
CA ALA A 338 10.64 4.09 25.91
C ALA A 338 9.51 3.60 26.84
N LEU A 339 8.87 2.46 26.58
CA LEU A 339 7.92 1.88 27.55
C LEU A 339 8.69 1.22 28.71
N GLU A 340 8.16 1.24 29.93
CA GLU A 340 8.69 0.33 30.96
C GLU A 340 8.53 -1.14 30.49
N PRO A 341 9.44 -2.07 30.84
CA PRO A 341 9.35 -3.46 30.37
C PRO A 341 8.11 -4.19 30.86
N SER A 342 7.72 -3.89 32.11
CA SER A 342 6.46 -4.26 32.76
C SER A 342 5.23 -3.85 31.95
N ASP A 343 5.20 -2.61 31.47
CA ASP A 343 4.11 -2.04 30.69
C ASP A 343 4.08 -2.60 29.26
N LEU A 344 5.23 -2.71 28.58
CA LEU A 344 5.31 -3.37 27.27
C LEU A 344 4.77 -4.81 27.36
N MET A 345 5.22 -5.60 28.33
CA MET A 345 4.74 -6.98 28.51
C MET A 345 3.25 -7.03 28.86
N HIS A 346 2.74 -6.10 29.67
CA HIS A 346 1.30 -5.99 29.93
C HIS A 346 0.51 -5.71 28.65
N ARG A 347 0.97 -4.78 27.81
CA ARG A 347 0.34 -4.46 26.52
C ARG A 347 0.41 -5.64 25.55
N VAL A 348 1.51 -6.39 25.52
CA VAL A 348 1.64 -7.63 24.70
C VAL A 348 0.62 -8.69 25.14
N LEU A 349 0.41 -8.87 26.44
CA LEU A 349 -0.64 -9.77 26.95
C LEU A 349 -2.05 -9.25 26.61
N VAL A 350 -2.33 -7.95 26.80
CA VAL A 350 -3.64 -7.35 26.52
C VAL A 350 -4.01 -7.37 25.03
N MET A 351 -3.04 -7.34 24.12
CA MET A 351 -3.32 -7.45 22.68
C MET A 351 -3.70 -8.88 22.27
N GLN A 352 -3.13 -9.92 22.88
CA GLN A 352 -3.45 -11.32 22.57
C GLN A 352 -4.92 -11.69 22.80
N ASP A 353 -5.56 -11.04 23.77
CA ASP A 353 -6.97 -11.23 24.13
C ASP A 353 -7.95 -10.35 23.31
N ARG A 354 -7.48 -9.64 22.26
CA ARG A 354 -8.34 -8.74 21.46
C ARG A 354 -9.11 -9.49 20.37
N GLU A 355 -10.42 -9.20 20.33
CA GLU A 355 -11.27 -9.36 19.14
C GLU A 355 -10.58 -8.75 17.91
N GLU A 356 -10.82 -9.30 16.72
CA GLU A 356 -10.25 -8.87 15.44
C GLU A 356 -8.72 -9.03 15.31
N THR A 357 -8.08 -9.77 16.22
CA THR A 357 -6.63 -10.10 16.16
C THR A 357 -6.33 -11.60 16.13
N PHE A 358 -5.11 -11.94 15.71
CA PHE A 358 -4.49 -13.25 15.92
C PHE A 358 -3.06 -13.07 16.42
N THR A 359 -2.53 -14.05 17.14
CA THR A 359 -1.16 -14.04 17.66
C THR A 359 -0.42 -15.27 17.20
N ILE A 360 0.77 -15.07 16.63
CA ILE A 360 1.73 -16.14 16.38
C ILE A 360 2.68 -16.19 17.58
N LYS A 361 2.83 -17.37 18.16
CA LYS A 361 3.64 -17.62 19.34
C LYS A 361 4.76 -18.58 18.97
N VAL A 362 5.98 -18.26 19.41
CA VAL A 362 7.12 -19.17 19.36
C VAL A 362 7.43 -19.59 20.80
N THR A 363 7.58 -20.88 21.07
CA THR A 363 7.95 -21.41 22.40
C THR A 363 8.77 -22.68 22.23
N ASP A 364 9.98 -22.74 22.80
CA ASP A 364 10.97 -23.81 22.56
C ASP A 364 11.23 -24.08 21.05
N GLY A 365 11.08 -23.04 20.21
CA GLY A 365 11.18 -23.12 18.75
C GLY A 365 9.95 -23.68 18.02
N VAL A 366 8.89 -24.10 18.72
CA VAL A 366 7.61 -24.51 18.13
C VAL A 366 6.74 -23.29 17.85
N VAL A 367 6.02 -23.28 16.72
CA VAL A 367 5.10 -22.20 16.32
C VAL A 367 3.64 -22.60 16.61
N GLU A 368 2.83 -21.67 17.13
CA GLU A 368 1.39 -21.83 17.39
C GLU A 368 0.62 -20.54 17.02
N GLU A 369 -0.41 -20.62 16.16
CA GLU A 369 -1.36 -19.52 15.95
C GLU A 369 -2.52 -19.56 16.94
N THR A 370 -2.82 -18.42 17.56
CA THR A 370 -3.79 -18.28 18.65
C THR A 370 -4.60 -16.98 18.52
N GLY A 371 -5.64 -16.81 19.35
CA GLY A 371 -6.57 -15.68 19.26
C GLY A 371 -7.74 -15.94 18.32
N GLU A 372 -8.70 -15.01 18.27
CA GLU A 372 -9.97 -15.18 17.56
C GLU A 372 -9.76 -15.44 16.06
N GLN A 373 -8.86 -14.70 15.42
CA GLN A 373 -8.71 -14.68 13.97
C GLN A 373 -7.66 -15.67 13.43
N ALA A 374 -7.13 -16.56 14.28
CA ALA A 374 -6.10 -17.55 13.92
C ALA A 374 -6.54 -18.56 12.84
N PHE A 375 -7.85 -18.68 12.58
CA PHE A 375 -8.35 -19.53 11.50
C PHE A 375 -8.03 -18.99 10.09
N LEU A 376 -7.76 -17.69 9.96
CA LEU A 376 -7.50 -17.00 8.70
C LEU A 376 -6.27 -17.55 7.99
N ARG A 377 -6.31 -17.55 6.65
CA ARG A 377 -5.19 -18.02 5.80
C ARG A 377 -3.91 -17.21 6.07
N ARG A 378 -4.04 -15.88 6.20
CA ARG A 378 -2.96 -14.92 6.51
C ARG A 378 -2.19 -15.24 7.81
N ALA A 379 -2.84 -15.85 8.80
CA ALA A 379 -2.19 -16.23 10.05
C ALA A 379 -1.25 -17.42 9.85
N LYS A 380 -1.71 -18.42 9.10
CA LYS A 380 -0.96 -19.65 8.78
C LYS A 380 0.19 -19.38 7.84
N ASP A 381 -0.01 -18.57 6.79
CA ASP A 381 1.07 -18.20 5.87
C ASP A 381 2.25 -17.53 6.62
N LEU A 382 1.94 -16.70 7.63
CA LEU A 382 2.96 -16.10 8.50
C LEU A 382 3.56 -17.11 9.49
N GLY A 383 2.78 -18.06 10.01
CA GLY A 383 3.26 -19.18 10.83
C GLY A 383 4.27 -20.05 10.08
N ASP A 384 3.88 -20.50 8.87
CA ASP A 384 4.70 -21.24 7.89
C ASP A 384 5.99 -20.48 7.49
N LEU A 385 6.00 -19.14 7.59
CA LEU A 385 7.17 -18.30 7.32
C LEU A 385 8.10 -18.21 8.55
N ILE A 386 7.52 -18.14 9.76
CA ILE A 386 8.27 -18.05 11.03
C ILE A 386 8.87 -19.41 11.42
N GLU A 387 8.20 -20.53 11.12
CA GLU A 387 8.70 -21.89 11.42
C GLU A 387 10.07 -22.17 10.76
N ARG A 388 10.37 -21.53 9.63
CA ARG A 388 11.68 -21.63 8.93
C ARG A 388 12.88 -21.20 9.76
N PHE A 389 12.67 -20.38 10.80
CA PHE A 389 13.74 -19.87 11.66
C PHE A 389 13.39 -19.91 13.16
N SER A 390 12.23 -20.45 13.54
CA SER A 390 11.72 -20.44 14.91
C SER A 390 12.68 -21.12 15.90
N ALA A 391 13.38 -22.17 15.47
CA ALA A 391 14.43 -22.85 16.25
C ALA A 391 15.69 -22.00 16.53
N HIS A 392 15.73 -20.75 16.07
CA HIS A 392 16.87 -19.83 16.22
C HIS A 392 16.49 -18.48 16.85
N VAL A 393 15.25 -18.33 17.34
CA VAL A 393 14.79 -17.15 18.10
C VAL A 393 14.44 -17.53 19.55
N PRO A 394 14.46 -16.59 20.51
CA PRO A 394 13.87 -16.80 21.83
C PRO A 394 12.34 -16.93 21.75
N ASP A 395 11.71 -17.51 22.80
CA ASP A 395 10.26 -17.52 22.97
C ASP A 395 9.66 -16.13 22.77
N VAL A 396 8.61 -15.97 21.95
CA VAL A 396 8.10 -14.65 21.59
C VAL A 396 6.70 -14.69 20.99
N ASN A 397 5.87 -13.70 21.35
CA ASN A 397 4.50 -13.57 20.85
C ASN A 397 4.39 -12.30 19.98
N LEU A 398 3.82 -12.43 18.78
CA LEU A 398 3.56 -11.35 17.84
C LEU A 398 2.05 -11.31 17.55
N THR A 399 1.39 -10.19 17.84
CA THR A 399 -0.06 -10.02 17.65
C THR A 399 -0.37 -9.13 16.44
N PHE A 400 -1.17 -9.64 15.51
CA PHE A 400 -1.44 -9.07 14.20
C PHE A 400 -2.92 -8.68 14.06
N THR A 401 -3.18 -7.65 13.25
CA THR A 401 -4.55 -7.26 12.87
C THR A 401 -5.10 -8.15 11.75
N ARG A 402 -6.41 -8.47 11.79
CA ARG A 402 -7.11 -9.07 10.65
C ARG A 402 -7.46 -8.08 9.52
N HIS A 403 -7.24 -6.79 9.74
CA HIS A 403 -7.61 -5.73 8.80
C HIS A 403 -6.49 -5.45 7.80
N ASP A 404 -6.81 -4.79 6.70
CA ASP A 404 -5.82 -4.37 5.69
C ASP A 404 -5.20 -3.00 6.01
N GLN A 405 -5.71 -2.34 7.05
CA GLN A 405 -5.39 -0.97 7.45
C GLN A 405 -4.66 -0.98 8.80
N PRO A 406 -3.75 -0.01 9.04
CA PRO A 406 -3.13 0.19 10.34
C PRO A 406 -4.15 0.66 11.38
N ALA A 407 -3.87 0.48 12.66
CA ALA A 407 -4.79 0.80 13.75
C ALA A 407 -4.13 1.39 15.02
N CYS A 408 -2.80 1.57 15.04
CA CYS A 408 -2.09 2.25 16.13
C CYS A 408 -1.60 3.63 15.66
N GLN A 409 -2.27 4.70 16.09
CA GLN A 409 -1.81 6.06 15.86
C GLN A 409 -1.50 6.76 17.19
N LEU A 410 -0.43 7.56 17.19
CA LEU A 410 -0.05 8.42 18.31
C LEU A 410 -0.35 9.88 17.98
N ASP A 411 -0.39 10.71 19.02
CA ASP A 411 -0.11 12.15 18.87
C ASP A 411 1.37 12.33 18.51
N TRP A 412 1.68 13.28 17.62
CA TRP A 412 3.06 13.58 17.26
C TRP A 412 3.95 13.86 18.47
N TYR A 413 3.51 14.69 19.42
CA TYR A 413 4.30 15.04 20.60
C TYR A 413 4.56 13.82 21.50
N HIS A 414 3.61 12.88 21.55
CA HIS A 414 3.77 11.63 22.29
C HIS A 414 4.79 10.74 21.58
N ARG A 415 4.68 10.59 20.25
CA ARG A 415 5.64 9.81 19.44
C ARG A 415 7.05 10.37 19.54
N ASP A 416 7.22 11.68 19.40
CA ASP A 416 8.52 12.36 19.42
C ASP A 416 9.20 12.22 20.80
N ARG A 417 8.48 12.48 21.90
CA ARG A 417 9.00 12.27 23.26
C ARG A 417 9.30 10.79 23.56
N MET A 418 8.52 9.84 23.05
CA MET A 418 8.85 8.41 23.16
C MET A 418 10.12 8.06 22.36
N VAL A 419 10.33 8.64 21.18
CA VAL A 419 11.56 8.47 20.39
C VAL A 419 12.77 9.13 21.07
N GLU A 420 12.61 10.30 21.70
CA GLU A 420 13.64 10.95 22.49
C GLU A 420 14.08 10.08 23.68
N LEU A 421 13.13 9.65 24.51
CA LEU A 421 13.37 8.74 25.66
C LEU A 421 14.07 7.44 25.21
N ALA A 422 13.61 6.84 24.12
CA ALA A 422 14.20 5.63 23.52
C ALA A 422 15.67 5.81 23.10
N ARG A 423 16.06 7.01 22.67
CA ARG A 423 17.44 7.36 22.29
C ARG A 423 18.32 7.72 23.50
N LEU A 424 17.72 8.23 24.58
CA LEU A 424 18.39 8.47 25.86
C LEU A 424 18.58 7.18 26.68
N GLY A 425 17.80 6.13 26.40
CA GLY A 425 17.73 4.91 27.21
C GLY A 425 16.85 5.06 28.46
N GLU A 426 15.94 6.04 28.45
CA GLU A 426 15.00 6.34 29.51
C GLU A 426 13.61 5.75 29.22
N TYR A 427 12.77 5.61 30.26
CA TYR A 427 11.39 5.14 30.14
C TYR A 427 10.39 6.26 30.45
N TRP A 428 9.26 6.25 29.76
CA TRP A 428 8.12 7.12 29.98
C TRP A 428 7.49 6.83 31.33
N GLY A 429 7.72 7.72 32.31
CA GLY A 429 7.14 7.63 33.64
C GLY A 429 5.83 8.44 33.79
N PRO A 430 5.13 8.33 34.93
CA PRO A 430 3.98 9.19 35.26
C PRO A 430 4.34 10.69 35.44
N SER A 431 5.62 11.04 35.38
CA SER A 431 6.15 12.40 35.40
C SER A 431 6.46 12.94 34.00
N ASP A 432 6.48 12.10 32.96
CA ASP A 432 6.66 12.54 31.59
C ASP A 432 5.39 13.19 31.07
N PHE A 433 5.49 14.49 30.77
CA PHE A 433 4.45 15.28 30.15
C PHE A 433 4.91 15.66 28.74
N ALA A 434 4.21 15.15 27.74
CA ALA A 434 4.21 15.71 26.40
C ALA A 434 3.03 16.68 26.26
N THR A 435 3.09 17.60 25.30
CA THR A 435 2.00 18.53 25.02
C THR A 435 0.94 17.81 24.19
N ASP A 436 -0.32 17.79 24.63
CA ASP A 436 -1.41 17.30 23.77
C ASP A 436 -1.58 18.23 22.55
N SER A 437 -1.82 17.66 21.36
CA SER A 437 -2.25 18.45 20.20
C SER A 437 -3.62 19.11 20.43
N ASN A 438 -3.90 20.19 19.70
CA ASN A 438 -5.23 20.80 19.69
C ASN A 438 -6.27 19.77 19.20
N PRO A 439 -7.25 19.35 20.02
CA PRO A 439 -8.21 18.30 19.68
C PRO A 439 -9.27 18.73 18.64
N ALA A 440 -9.20 19.97 18.15
CA ALA A 440 -9.98 20.45 17.00
C ALA A 440 -9.33 20.10 15.65
N LEU A 441 -8.04 19.73 15.63
CA LEU A 441 -7.38 19.16 14.45
C LEU A 441 -7.97 17.79 14.09
N SER A 442 -7.80 17.36 12.85
CA SER A 442 -8.10 15.99 12.44
C SER A 442 -7.06 15.01 13.01
N ASN A 443 -7.45 13.74 13.13
CA ASN A 443 -6.54 12.69 13.57
C ASN A 443 -5.25 12.64 12.74
N TRP A 444 -5.34 12.88 11.42
CA TRP A 444 -4.20 12.92 10.52
C TRP A 444 -3.19 14.01 10.92
N ALA A 445 -3.65 15.25 11.07
CA ALA A 445 -2.79 16.36 11.49
C ALA A 445 -2.28 16.17 12.93
N ILE A 446 -3.04 15.55 13.83
CA ILE A 446 -2.57 15.26 15.21
C ILE A 446 -1.33 14.34 15.19
N GLY A 447 -1.25 13.39 14.24
CA GLY A 447 -0.06 12.55 14.05
C GLY A 447 1.13 13.25 13.37
N CYS A 448 0.94 14.46 12.83
CA CYS A 448 1.94 15.19 12.04
C CYS A 448 2.76 16.22 12.86
N PRO A 449 4.02 16.49 12.45
CA PRO A 449 4.87 17.49 13.09
C PRO A 449 4.25 18.90 13.13
N PRO A 450 4.47 19.70 14.19
CA PRO A 450 3.94 21.06 14.35
C PRO A 450 4.11 22.00 13.15
N GLY A 451 5.25 21.90 12.44
CA GLY A 451 5.57 22.68 11.24
C GLY A 451 5.47 21.90 9.93
N SER A 452 4.62 20.87 9.85
CA SER A 452 4.34 20.18 8.59
C SER A 452 3.27 20.93 7.78
N PRO A 453 3.31 20.90 6.43
CA PRO A 453 2.29 21.51 5.57
C PRO A 453 0.84 21.17 5.94
N LEU A 454 0.53 19.90 6.23
CA LEU A 454 -0.82 19.49 6.68
C LEU A 454 -1.18 20.10 8.04
N ARG A 455 -0.24 20.10 9.00
CA ARG A 455 -0.45 20.59 10.36
C ARG A 455 -0.64 22.11 10.41
N GLU A 456 0.20 22.85 9.70
CA GLU A 456 0.10 24.30 9.59
C GLU A 456 -1.19 24.72 8.88
N LEU A 457 -1.59 24.00 7.84
CA LEU A 457 -2.82 24.29 7.10
C LEU A 457 -4.08 24.08 7.94
N GLU A 458 -4.20 22.98 8.68
CA GLU A 458 -5.34 22.79 9.59
C GLU A 458 -5.32 23.80 10.74
N SER A 459 -4.15 24.06 11.34
CA SER A 459 -4.01 25.03 12.44
C SER A 459 -4.44 26.42 11.98
N LYS A 460 -4.03 26.84 10.78
CA LYS A 460 -4.49 28.10 10.18
C LYS A 460 -6.00 28.10 9.96
N VAL A 461 -6.62 27.02 9.51
CA VAL A 461 -8.09 26.96 9.36
C VAL A 461 -8.80 27.15 10.71
N LEU A 462 -8.21 26.71 11.83
CA LEU A 462 -8.75 26.99 13.17
C LEU A 462 -8.56 28.46 13.58
N ASP A 463 -7.40 29.05 13.29
CA ASP A 463 -7.13 30.47 13.55
C ASP A 463 -8.05 31.38 12.71
N ASP A 464 -8.18 31.12 11.40
CA ASP A 464 -9.08 31.82 10.46
C ASP A 464 -10.57 31.73 10.90
N ILE A 465 -10.95 30.74 11.72
CA ILE A 465 -12.27 30.64 12.36
C ILE A 465 -12.35 31.53 13.61
N LEU A 466 -11.35 31.46 14.49
CA LEU A 466 -11.30 32.19 15.75
C LEU A 466 -11.08 33.71 15.59
N GLU A 467 -10.68 34.18 14.39
CA GLU A 467 -10.76 35.61 14.03
C GLU A 467 -12.21 36.11 13.80
N VAL A 468 -13.19 35.20 13.64
CA VAL A 468 -14.57 35.51 13.20
C VAL A 468 -15.65 34.98 14.16
N GLU A 469 -15.42 33.84 14.79
CA GLU A 469 -16.35 33.11 15.67
C GLU A 469 -15.72 33.02 17.09
N ASP A 470 -16.45 33.42 18.15
CA ASP A 470 -15.93 33.43 19.54
C ASP A 470 -15.56 32.03 20.09
N ASP A 471 -16.16 30.98 19.52
CA ASP A 471 -16.00 29.57 19.87
C ASP A 471 -15.84 28.75 18.57
N LEU A 472 -15.14 27.61 18.62
CA LEU A 472 -15.04 26.70 17.47
C LEU A 472 -16.37 25.96 17.20
N PRO A 473 -16.79 25.80 15.92
CA PRO A 473 -18.00 25.06 15.56
C PRO A 473 -17.83 23.54 15.75
N PRO A 474 -18.92 22.75 15.66
CA PRO A 474 -18.86 21.30 15.78
C PRO A 474 -17.86 20.64 14.81
N GLN A 475 -17.13 19.63 15.28
CA GLN A 475 -16.10 18.90 14.52
C GLN A 475 -16.46 18.56 13.05
N PRO A 476 -17.67 18.08 12.70
CA PRO A 476 -18.03 17.83 11.30
C PRO A 476 -17.99 19.08 10.38
N GLU A 477 -18.23 20.26 10.94
CA GLU A 477 -18.18 21.53 10.21
C GLU A 477 -16.73 22.00 10.03
N ILE A 478 -15.87 21.80 11.05
CA ILE A 478 -14.42 22.03 10.94
C ILE A 478 -13.81 21.10 9.87
N VAL A 479 -14.11 19.80 9.92
CA VAL A 479 -13.64 18.82 8.92
C VAL A 479 -14.13 19.18 7.50
N THR A 480 -15.30 19.80 7.37
CA THR A 480 -15.78 20.33 6.09
C THR A 480 -14.94 21.52 5.61
N LYS A 481 -14.54 22.43 6.51
CA LYS A 481 -13.60 23.54 6.21
C LYS A 481 -12.21 22.99 5.81
N TYR A 482 -11.67 21.97 6.50
CA TYR A 482 -10.41 21.29 6.14
C TYR A 482 -10.46 20.67 4.73
N LYS A 483 -11.48 19.87 4.42
CA LYS A 483 -11.65 19.28 3.07
C LYS A 483 -11.80 20.35 1.98
N GLY A 484 -12.36 21.50 2.33
CA GLY A 484 -12.41 22.69 1.49
C GLY A 484 -11.02 23.22 1.11
N VAL A 485 -10.08 23.33 2.05
CA VAL A 485 -8.74 23.85 1.75
C VAL A 485 -7.86 22.87 0.98
N TYR A 486 -7.89 21.56 1.28
CA TYR A 486 -7.12 20.54 0.53
C TYR A 486 -7.41 20.58 -0.97
N SER A 487 -8.69 20.72 -1.32
CA SER A 487 -9.18 20.80 -2.71
C SER A 487 -8.72 22.04 -3.49
N ASN A 488 -8.05 23.01 -2.83
CA ASN A 488 -7.53 24.22 -3.47
C ASN A 488 -6.01 24.20 -3.71
N ILE A 489 -5.27 23.26 -3.10
CA ILE A 489 -3.80 23.18 -3.17
C ILE A 489 -3.31 22.74 -4.56
N GLU A 490 -4.02 21.81 -5.21
CA GLU A 490 -3.70 21.26 -6.54
C GLU A 490 -3.39 22.33 -7.61
N ARG A 491 -3.94 23.55 -7.47
CA ARG A 491 -3.76 24.63 -8.45
C ARG A 491 -2.43 25.38 -8.35
N ALA A 492 -1.61 25.13 -7.32
CA ALA A 492 -0.40 25.92 -7.04
C ALA A 492 0.93 25.25 -7.44
N GLN A 493 1.03 23.92 -7.37
CA GLN A 493 2.32 23.20 -7.34
C GLN A 493 3.04 22.98 -8.69
N GLY A 494 2.44 23.35 -9.83
CA GLY A 494 3.08 23.21 -11.15
C GLY A 494 3.22 21.75 -11.63
N ARG A 495 4.27 21.46 -12.42
CA ARG A 495 4.61 20.11 -12.90
C ARG A 495 5.68 19.51 -11.99
N SER A 496 5.47 18.28 -11.54
CA SER A 496 6.41 17.54 -10.68
C SER A 496 6.44 16.05 -11.03
N TYR A 497 7.53 15.39 -10.70
CA TYR A 497 7.66 13.93 -10.69
C TYR A 497 8.20 13.48 -9.33
N ILE A 498 7.76 12.34 -8.81
CA ILE A 498 8.37 11.74 -7.61
C ILE A 498 9.82 11.37 -7.93
N TYR A 499 10.80 11.86 -7.17
CA TYR A 499 12.16 11.32 -7.19
C TYR A 499 12.41 10.35 -6.03
N GLU A 500 11.87 10.65 -4.84
CA GLU A 500 11.93 9.75 -3.69
C GLU A 500 10.54 9.39 -3.22
N HIS A 501 10.25 8.08 -3.16
CA HIS A 501 8.87 7.62 -3.03
C HIS A 501 8.45 7.44 -1.57
N GLN A 502 9.38 7.22 -0.63
CA GLN A 502 9.06 7.23 0.79
C GLN A 502 8.61 8.63 1.24
N ASP A 503 9.36 9.68 0.87
CA ASP A 503 9.03 11.07 1.18
C ASP A 503 7.71 11.50 0.52
N ALA A 504 7.49 11.11 -0.75
CA ALA A 504 6.25 11.39 -1.46
C ALA A 504 5.01 10.60 -0.97
N MET A 505 5.18 9.66 -0.02
CA MET A 505 4.08 9.02 0.72
C MET A 505 3.78 9.72 2.06
N ASP A 506 4.56 10.74 2.46
CA ASP A 506 4.35 11.47 3.71
C ASP A 506 3.11 12.39 3.60
N ILE A 507 2.01 11.95 4.23
CA ILE A 507 0.74 12.70 4.21
C ILE A 507 0.83 14.05 4.96
N CYS A 508 1.83 14.22 5.81
CA CYS A 508 2.07 15.46 6.55
C CYS A 508 2.72 16.52 5.66
N GLN A 509 3.45 16.11 4.61
CA GLN A 509 4.04 16.97 3.57
C GLN A 509 3.10 17.21 2.39
N HIS A 510 2.16 16.29 2.13
CA HIS A 510 1.27 16.29 0.95
C HIS A 510 -0.22 16.49 1.25
N PRO A 511 -0.65 17.61 1.88
CA PRO A 511 -2.05 17.86 2.21
C PRO A 511 -3.01 17.86 1.01
N GLU A 512 -2.52 18.06 -0.22
CA GLU A 512 -3.32 17.97 -1.45
C GLU A 512 -3.91 16.56 -1.68
N ILE A 513 -3.24 15.49 -1.24
CA ILE A 513 -3.68 14.11 -1.52
C ILE A 513 -4.77 13.63 -0.55
N MET A 514 -5.05 14.36 0.53
CA MET A 514 -5.93 13.91 1.62
C MET A 514 -7.35 13.56 1.16
N ASN A 515 -7.91 14.32 0.22
CA ASN A 515 -9.23 14.03 -0.39
C ASN A 515 -9.16 13.00 -1.53
N LEU A 516 -7.96 12.70 -2.05
CA LEU A 516 -7.74 11.95 -3.29
C LEU A 516 -7.52 10.45 -3.06
N HIS A 517 -7.34 10.03 -1.80
CA HIS A 517 -7.14 8.65 -1.40
C HIS A 517 -8.20 8.22 -0.38
N GLY A 518 -8.80 7.04 -0.56
CA GLY A 518 -9.94 6.59 0.24
C GLY A 518 -9.62 6.46 1.72
N PHE A 519 -8.40 6.01 2.05
CA PHE A 519 -7.92 5.88 3.43
C PHE A 519 -7.84 7.23 4.16
N THR A 520 -7.34 8.29 3.52
CA THR A 520 -7.20 9.63 4.12
C THR A 520 -8.46 10.49 4.03
N SER A 521 -9.37 10.17 3.11
CA SER A 521 -10.62 10.94 2.93
C SER A 521 -11.66 10.73 4.05
N VAL A 522 -11.42 9.77 4.95
CA VAL A 522 -12.21 9.52 6.16
C VAL A 522 -11.52 10.12 7.40
N VAL A 523 -12.14 9.98 8.59
CA VAL A 523 -11.68 10.64 9.83
C VAL A 523 -10.34 10.13 10.40
N GLY A 524 -9.82 9.00 9.91
CA GLY A 524 -8.56 8.41 10.40
C GLY A 524 -8.65 7.78 11.79
N THR A 525 -7.54 7.18 12.21
CA THR A 525 -7.40 6.47 13.49
C THR A 525 -7.30 7.47 14.63
N ASN A 526 -8.18 7.39 15.64
CA ASN A 526 -8.07 8.25 16.83
C ASN A 526 -6.72 8.03 17.53
N PRO A 527 -5.94 9.09 17.81
CA PRO A 527 -4.72 9.02 18.60
C PRO A 527 -4.94 8.31 19.95
N GLY A 528 -4.02 7.44 20.33
CA GLY A 528 -4.15 6.60 21.51
C GLY A 528 -2.81 6.19 22.13
N PRO A 529 -2.81 5.22 23.05
CA PRO A 529 -1.58 4.65 23.60
C PRO A 529 -0.90 3.73 22.58
N LEU A 530 0.44 3.72 22.57
CA LEU A 530 1.23 2.78 21.74
C LEU A 530 0.87 1.33 22.09
N VAL A 531 0.44 0.53 21.11
CA VAL A 531 0.10 -0.88 21.29
C VAL A 531 0.93 -1.79 20.39
N PRO A 532 1.34 -2.98 20.86
CA PRO A 532 2.15 -3.92 20.11
C PRO A 532 1.30 -4.64 19.05
N LEU A 533 1.07 -3.97 17.91
CA LEU A 533 0.27 -4.46 16.81
C LEU A 533 1.09 -4.52 15.53
N PHE A 534 1.12 -5.70 14.92
CA PHE A 534 1.79 -5.96 13.65
C PHE A 534 0.80 -5.83 12.48
N THR A 535 1.19 -5.13 11.42
CA THR A 535 0.35 -4.81 10.25
C THR A 535 1.09 -4.99 8.92
N PHE A 536 0.31 -5.16 7.85
CA PHE A 536 0.79 -5.39 6.48
C PHE A 536 1.03 -4.09 5.70
N ALA A 537 0.38 -3.01 6.11
CA ALA A 537 0.48 -1.68 5.50
C ALA A 537 0.22 -0.60 6.56
N LYS A 538 0.91 0.54 6.45
CA LYS A 538 0.68 1.71 7.31
C LYS A 538 1.07 3.01 6.62
N THR A 539 0.79 4.15 7.25
CA THR A 539 1.29 5.47 6.83
C THR A 539 2.34 5.98 7.82
N ASN A 540 3.05 7.06 7.46
CA ASN A 540 4.11 7.67 8.28
C ASN A 540 3.65 8.11 9.70
N VAL A 541 2.36 8.45 9.88
CA VAL A 541 1.78 8.80 11.21
C VAL A 541 1.42 7.58 12.07
N HIS A 542 1.42 6.37 11.51
CA HIS A 542 1.05 5.14 12.21
C HIS A 542 2.25 4.44 12.86
N SER A 543 2.04 3.97 14.09
CA SER A 543 3.04 3.33 14.96
C SER A 543 2.86 1.81 15.07
N ASP A 544 1.98 1.22 14.25
CA ASP A 544 1.97 -0.22 13.96
C ASP A 544 3.33 -0.68 13.41
N VAL A 545 3.64 -1.96 13.56
CA VAL A 545 4.92 -2.56 13.11
C VAL A 545 4.72 -3.30 11.79
N LEU A 546 5.46 -2.92 10.74
CA LEU A 546 5.33 -3.50 9.39
C LEU A 546 5.91 -4.92 9.28
N VAL A 547 5.11 -5.82 8.73
CA VAL A 547 5.46 -7.22 8.43
C VAL A 547 5.35 -7.53 6.95
N THR A 548 5.85 -8.70 6.52
CA THR A 548 5.85 -9.11 5.12
C THR A 548 4.51 -9.75 4.72
N PRO A 549 3.67 -9.13 3.85
CA PRO A 549 2.42 -9.73 3.41
C PRO A 549 2.64 -10.88 2.43
N LEU A 550 2.14 -12.06 2.79
CA LEU A 550 2.11 -13.24 1.90
C LEU A 550 0.79 -13.35 1.10
N GLU A 551 -0.17 -12.46 1.32
CA GLU A 551 -1.42 -12.46 0.57
C GLU A 551 -1.19 -12.06 -0.89
N GLN A 552 -1.63 -12.92 -1.83
CA GLN A 552 -1.37 -12.83 -3.28
C GLN A 552 0.11 -13.01 -3.69
N TYR A 553 1.00 -13.33 -2.75
CA TYR A 553 2.34 -13.86 -3.03
C TYR A 553 2.25 -15.23 -3.72
N SER A 554 3.28 -15.57 -4.51
CA SER A 554 3.54 -16.93 -4.98
C SER A 554 4.99 -17.02 -5.46
N ASP A 555 5.66 -18.11 -5.15
CA ASP A 555 7.01 -18.40 -5.65
C ASP A 555 7.04 -18.62 -7.19
N SER A 556 5.90 -18.87 -7.84
CA SER A 556 5.84 -19.00 -9.31
C SER A 556 4.47 -18.63 -9.93
N TYR A 557 4.41 -17.51 -10.65
CA TYR A 557 3.21 -17.11 -11.42
C TYR A 557 3.14 -17.80 -12.79
N ILE A 558 2.39 -18.90 -12.86
CA ILE A 558 2.31 -19.78 -14.04
C ILE A 558 1.66 -19.08 -15.25
N GLY A 559 2.34 -19.08 -16.39
CA GLY A 559 1.81 -18.68 -17.68
C GLY A 559 2.91 -18.35 -18.70
N TYR A 560 2.52 -17.90 -19.90
CA TYR A 560 3.46 -17.44 -20.92
C TYR A 560 3.65 -15.91 -20.84
N ASP A 561 4.79 -15.49 -20.28
CA ASP A 561 5.25 -14.10 -20.26
C ASP A 561 6.17 -13.82 -21.47
N PRO A 562 5.65 -13.28 -22.59
CA PRO A 562 6.42 -13.05 -23.81
C PRO A 562 7.57 -12.06 -23.58
N ASP A 563 8.59 -12.13 -24.42
CA ASP A 563 9.63 -11.09 -24.47
C ASP A 563 9.03 -9.76 -24.93
N TRP A 564 9.67 -8.63 -24.62
CA TRP A 564 9.11 -7.29 -24.81
C TRP A 564 8.54 -7.04 -26.22
N GLU A 565 9.29 -7.39 -27.26
CA GLU A 565 8.88 -7.24 -28.68
C GLU A 565 7.80 -8.21 -29.15
N LYS A 566 7.40 -9.16 -28.29
CA LYS A 566 6.30 -10.10 -28.52
C LYS A 566 5.04 -9.72 -27.72
N LYS A 567 5.09 -8.66 -26.90
CA LYS A 567 3.91 -8.12 -26.19
C LYS A 567 3.02 -7.38 -27.17
N THR A 568 1.78 -7.83 -27.27
CA THR A 568 0.85 -7.40 -28.32
C THR A 568 0.08 -6.12 -27.98
N ILE A 569 0.16 -5.63 -26.74
CA ILE A 569 -0.63 -4.48 -26.29
C ILE A 569 0.29 -3.40 -25.69
N ASN A 570 0.54 -2.35 -26.48
CA ASN A 570 1.36 -1.20 -26.08
C ASN A 570 0.54 -0.17 -25.26
N LYS A 571 0.02 -0.58 -24.10
CA LYS A 571 -0.84 0.26 -23.24
C LYS A 571 -0.62 0.01 -21.76
N LEU A 572 -1.00 1.00 -20.95
CA LEU A 572 -1.13 0.89 -19.50
C LEU A 572 -2.37 0.10 -19.12
N MET A 573 -2.16 -1.10 -18.61
CA MET A 573 -3.21 -1.99 -18.13
C MET A 573 -3.56 -1.71 -16.67
N TRP A 574 -4.85 -1.59 -16.38
CA TRP A 574 -5.36 -1.83 -15.02
C TRP A 574 -6.67 -2.61 -15.06
N ARG A 575 -6.76 -3.62 -14.20
CA ARG A 575 -7.98 -4.32 -13.80
C ARG A 575 -7.98 -4.51 -12.29
N GLY A 576 -9.12 -4.25 -11.68
CA GLY A 576 -9.34 -4.43 -10.25
C GLY A 576 -10.80 -4.30 -9.89
N SER A 577 -11.17 -4.83 -8.74
CA SER A 577 -12.48 -4.64 -8.11
C SER A 577 -12.58 -3.25 -7.46
N THR A 578 -13.82 -2.85 -7.16
CA THR A 578 -14.16 -1.60 -6.46
C THR A 578 -13.90 -1.72 -4.96
N THR A 579 -12.61 -1.80 -4.62
CA THR A 579 -12.07 -1.56 -3.28
C THR A 579 -11.32 -0.22 -3.29
N GLY A 580 -10.74 0.20 -2.17
CA GLY A 580 -10.00 1.47 -2.06
C GLY A 580 -10.62 2.46 -1.08
N ILE A 581 -11.93 2.32 -0.86
CA ILE A 581 -12.79 3.05 0.05
C ILE A 581 -14.06 2.19 0.24
N ASP A 582 -14.84 2.41 1.29
CA ASP A 582 -16.24 1.96 1.27
C ASP A 582 -17.03 2.83 0.28
N PHE A 583 -17.60 2.21 -0.75
CA PHE A 583 -18.34 2.88 -1.82
C PHE A 583 -19.78 3.18 -1.36
N TYR A 584 -19.90 4.06 -0.37
CA TYR A 584 -21.18 4.43 0.24
C TYR A 584 -21.62 5.85 -0.14
N VAL A 585 -22.93 6.12 -0.13
CA VAL A 585 -23.53 7.43 -0.51
C VAL A 585 -22.90 8.63 0.20
N GLN A 586 -22.51 8.48 1.47
CA GLN A 586 -21.88 9.54 2.27
C GLN A 586 -20.39 9.78 2.01
N ASN A 587 -19.73 8.93 1.22
CA ASN A 587 -18.29 9.01 0.92
C ASN A 587 -18.06 9.58 -0.48
N ASP A 588 -17.01 10.40 -0.66
CA ASP A 588 -16.57 10.85 -2.00
C ASP A 588 -15.77 9.75 -2.73
N TRP A 589 -16.44 8.62 -2.95
CA TRP A 589 -15.82 7.44 -3.55
C TRP A 589 -15.33 7.69 -4.98
N LYS A 590 -15.87 8.71 -5.67
CA LYS A 590 -15.46 9.09 -7.04
C LYS A 590 -14.07 9.70 -7.09
N ASN A 591 -13.66 10.38 -6.03
CA ASN A 591 -12.35 11.02 -5.91
C ASN A 591 -11.26 10.07 -5.37
N SER A 592 -11.67 8.94 -4.77
CA SER A 592 -10.76 7.85 -4.34
C SER A 592 -9.86 7.35 -5.48
N GLN A 593 -8.67 6.87 -5.11
CA GLN A 593 -7.57 6.52 -5.99
C GLN A 593 -7.96 5.61 -7.17
N ARG A 594 -8.75 4.55 -6.95
CA ARG A 594 -9.16 3.63 -8.03
C ARG A 594 -10.28 4.21 -8.91
N ALA A 595 -11.25 4.90 -8.32
CA ALA A 595 -12.36 5.49 -9.06
C ALA A 595 -11.91 6.68 -9.91
N ARG A 596 -11.12 7.59 -9.32
CA ARG A 596 -10.55 8.74 -10.01
C ARG A 596 -9.61 8.31 -11.13
N LEU A 597 -8.79 7.27 -10.93
CA LEU A 597 -8.00 6.68 -12.01
C LEU A 597 -8.91 6.22 -13.16
N HIS A 598 -9.93 5.40 -12.88
CA HIS A 598 -10.86 4.89 -13.89
C HIS A 598 -11.54 6.03 -14.67
N PHE A 599 -12.08 7.05 -14.00
CA PHE A 599 -12.75 8.16 -14.68
C PHE A 599 -11.77 9.03 -15.49
N LEU A 600 -10.58 9.33 -14.95
CA LEU A 600 -9.52 10.09 -15.63
C LEU A 600 -9.08 9.40 -16.93
N THR A 601 -8.82 8.10 -16.89
CA THR A 601 -8.35 7.32 -18.06
C THR A 601 -9.46 6.99 -19.07
N ASN A 602 -10.73 7.27 -18.75
CA ASN A 602 -11.87 7.05 -19.65
C ASN A 602 -12.60 8.35 -20.05
N GLU A 603 -12.11 9.51 -19.60
CA GLU A 603 -12.62 10.83 -20.01
C GLU A 603 -12.43 11.05 -21.52
N LYS A 604 -13.47 11.63 -22.14
CA LYS A 604 -13.65 11.86 -23.58
C LYS A 604 -13.60 13.34 -23.95
N LYS A 605 -13.52 14.25 -22.97
CA LYS A 605 -13.54 15.73 -23.10
C LYS A 605 -12.25 16.38 -22.57
N GLY A 606 -12.11 17.69 -22.81
CA GLY A 606 -10.99 18.50 -22.32
C GLY A 606 -9.69 18.29 -23.08
N THR A 607 -8.60 18.81 -22.49
CA THR A 607 -7.24 18.74 -23.01
C THR A 607 -6.24 18.56 -21.88
N LYS A 608 -5.12 17.89 -22.15
CA LYS A 608 -3.92 17.85 -21.30
C LYS A 608 -2.74 18.40 -22.10
N ASP A 609 -1.84 19.09 -21.42
CA ASP A 609 -0.51 19.44 -21.92
C ASP A 609 0.47 18.37 -21.43
N VAL A 610 1.27 17.81 -22.34
CA VAL A 610 2.26 16.77 -22.00
C VAL A 610 3.68 17.20 -22.36
N LEU A 611 4.63 16.76 -21.53
CA LEU A 611 6.07 16.91 -21.75
C LEU A 611 6.59 15.84 -22.71
N TRP A 612 7.51 16.20 -23.60
CA TRP A 612 8.17 15.28 -24.53
C TRP A 612 9.55 15.81 -24.95
N ALA A 613 10.42 14.92 -25.45
CA ALA A 613 11.70 15.26 -26.08
C ALA A 613 12.00 14.22 -27.19
N GLU A 614 12.84 14.55 -28.17
CA GLU A 614 13.31 13.55 -29.15
C GLU A 614 14.68 13.02 -28.68
N GLY A 615 14.68 11.88 -27.97
CA GLY A 615 15.87 11.34 -27.30
C GLY A 615 16.38 12.29 -26.21
N ASP A 616 17.71 12.40 -26.06
CA ASP A 616 18.36 13.32 -25.09
C ASP A 616 18.26 14.81 -25.49
N GLY A 617 17.32 15.16 -26.37
CA GLY A 617 17.10 16.51 -26.87
C GLY A 617 16.42 17.47 -25.88
N PRO A 618 16.25 18.75 -26.25
CA PRO A 618 15.56 19.73 -25.42
C PRO A 618 14.07 19.42 -25.27
N ILE A 619 13.54 19.64 -24.07
CA ILE A 619 12.13 19.41 -23.76
C ILE A 619 11.20 20.35 -24.54
N GLY A 620 10.06 19.81 -24.96
CA GLY A 620 8.93 20.54 -25.50
C GLY A 620 7.64 20.15 -24.77
N GLU A 621 6.64 21.02 -24.85
CA GLU A 621 5.30 20.76 -24.35
C GLU A 621 4.31 20.75 -25.52
N LYS A 622 3.27 19.91 -25.45
CA LYS A 622 2.24 19.87 -26.48
C LYS A 622 0.85 19.55 -25.92
N LYS A 623 -0.12 20.34 -26.37
CA LYS A 623 -1.55 20.18 -26.07
C LYS A 623 -2.16 19.03 -26.87
N TYR A 624 -2.81 18.09 -26.18
CA TYR A 624 -3.64 17.04 -26.77
C TYR A 624 -5.04 17.06 -26.18
N ASN A 625 -6.01 16.54 -26.93
CA ASN A 625 -7.33 16.21 -26.40
C ASN A 625 -7.23 14.93 -25.54
N THR A 626 -7.87 14.91 -24.37
CA THR A 626 -7.78 13.83 -23.38
C THR A 626 -8.21 12.47 -23.95
N ASN A 627 -9.26 12.43 -24.77
CA ASN A 627 -9.71 11.21 -25.45
C ASN A 627 -8.64 10.65 -26.40
N GLY A 628 -7.84 11.52 -27.03
CA GLY A 628 -6.71 11.12 -27.87
C GLY A 628 -5.62 10.40 -27.07
N LEU A 629 -5.22 10.98 -25.93
CA LEU A 629 -4.26 10.35 -25.01
C LEU A 629 -4.81 9.05 -24.41
N ASN A 630 -6.05 9.06 -23.92
CA ASN A 630 -6.71 7.88 -23.34
C ASN A 630 -6.83 6.73 -24.36
N ARG A 631 -7.20 7.05 -25.62
CA ARG A 631 -7.23 6.04 -26.70
C ARG A 631 -5.86 5.51 -27.09
N ALA A 632 -4.81 6.32 -27.03
CA ALA A 632 -3.44 5.89 -27.28
C ALA A 632 -2.91 5.02 -26.12
N TYR A 633 -2.86 5.57 -24.91
CA TYR A 633 -2.08 5.03 -23.80
C TYR A 633 -2.84 4.05 -22.90
N MET A 634 -4.15 4.23 -22.69
CA MET A 634 -4.83 3.63 -21.54
C MET A 634 -5.64 2.38 -21.90
N ASP A 635 -5.59 1.37 -21.03
CA ASP A 635 -6.54 0.27 -20.93
C ASP A 635 -6.86 -0.03 -19.46
N VAL A 636 -7.61 0.87 -18.84
CA VAL A 636 -7.91 0.91 -17.40
C VAL A 636 -9.41 0.78 -17.18
N ALA A 637 -9.84 -0.27 -16.46
CA ALA A 637 -11.25 -0.52 -16.16
C ALA A 637 -11.42 -1.25 -14.82
N PHE A 638 -12.50 -0.95 -14.09
CA PHE A 638 -12.98 -1.85 -13.04
C PHE A 638 -13.45 -3.17 -13.66
N ALA A 639 -13.30 -4.25 -12.91
CA ALA A 639 -13.57 -5.61 -13.37
C ALA A 639 -14.40 -6.42 -12.37
N GLY A 640 -15.21 -7.36 -12.89
CA GLY A 640 -16.03 -8.28 -12.08
C GLY A 640 -17.33 -7.71 -11.51
N GLY A 641 -17.53 -6.39 -11.58
CA GLY A 641 -18.74 -5.71 -11.10
C GLY A 641 -18.52 -4.88 -9.82
N PRO A 642 -19.57 -4.20 -9.33
CA PRO A 642 -19.51 -3.41 -8.11
C PRO A 642 -19.55 -4.30 -6.86
N VAL A 643 -18.63 -4.03 -5.93
CA VAL A 643 -18.46 -4.62 -4.60
C VAL A 643 -18.11 -3.53 -3.58
N GLN A 644 -18.17 -3.84 -2.28
CA GLN A 644 -17.95 -2.90 -1.17
C GLN A 644 -18.79 -1.60 -1.24
N CYS A 645 -19.97 -1.68 -1.87
CA CYS A 645 -20.92 -0.58 -2.01
C CYS A 645 -22.25 -0.86 -1.31
N ASP A 646 -23.01 0.20 -1.01
CA ASP A 646 -24.41 0.09 -0.58
C ASP A 646 -25.35 -0.13 -1.78
N GLU A 647 -26.61 -0.54 -1.54
CA GLU A 647 -27.55 -0.90 -2.62
C GLU A 647 -27.91 0.26 -3.57
N GLU A 648 -27.80 1.52 -3.15
CA GLU A 648 -27.98 2.69 -4.00
C GLU A 648 -26.70 2.98 -4.79
N THR A 649 -25.55 3.02 -4.12
CA THR A 649 -24.26 3.27 -4.77
C THR A 649 -23.89 2.18 -5.78
N CYS A 650 -24.14 0.89 -5.48
CA CYS A 650 -23.89 -0.20 -6.43
C CYS A 650 -24.70 -0.04 -7.74
N LYS A 651 -25.93 0.50 -7.67
CA LYS A 651 -26.76 0.79 -8.87
C LYS A 651 -26.19 1.95 -9.65
N VAL A 652 -25.89 3.06 -8.98
CA VAL A 652 -25.24 4.24 -9.57
C VAL A 652 -23.92 3.87 -10.26
N MET A 653 -23.12 3.00 -9.64
CA MET A 653 -21.89 2.48 -10.25
C MET A 653 -22.17 1.62 -11.49
N SER A 654 -23.18 0.75 -11.45
CA SER A 654 -23.59 -0.08 -12.59
C SER A 654 -24.08 0.73 -13.80
N GLU A 655 -24.61 1.94 -13.57
CA GLU A 655 -25.03 2.86 -14.63
C GLU A 655 -23.90 3.78 -15.14
N LEU A 656 -22.94 4.14 -14.27
CA LEU A 656 -21.84 5.06 -14.59
C LEU A 656 -20.55 4.39 -15.11
N ILE A 657 -20.33 3.11 -14.79
CA ILE A 657 -19.05 2.40 -15.02
C ILE A 657 -19.27 1.22 -15.98
N GLU A 658 -18.54 1.23 -17.09
CA GLU A 658 -18.43 0.07 -17.98
C GLU A 658 -17.46 -0.96 -17.35
N PHE A 659 -17.99 -1.79 -16.45
CA PHE A 659 -17.25 -2.92 -15.88
C PHE A 659 -16.87 -3.92 -16.97
N ARG A 660 -15.64 -4.41 -16.91
CA ARG A 660 -15.12 -5.44 -17.84
C ARG A 660 -14.93 -6.78 -17.15
N ASP A 661 -14.63 -7.80 -17.93
CA ASP A 661 -14.26 -9.12 -17.42
C ASP A 661 -12.97 -9.06 -16.58
N THR A 662 -12.86 -9.98 -15.64
CA THR A 662 -11.62 -10.21 -14.87
C THR A 662 -10.55 -10.82 -15.76
N MET A 663 -9.32 -10.29 -15.66
CA MET A 663 -8.23 -10.63 -16.58
C MET A 663 -7.27 -11.67 -15.98
N GLY A 664 -7.02 -12.73 -16.74
CA GLY A 664 -6.10 -13.81 -16.36
C GLY A 664 -4.62 -13.47 -16.61
N LEU A 665 -3.70 -14.25 -16.03
CA LEU A 665 -2.24 -14.01 -16.13
C LEU A 665 -1.76 -13.91 -17.59
N ASN A 666 -2.18 -14.85 -18.45
CA ASN A 666 -1.75 -14.89 -19.87
C ASN A 666 -2.21 -13.68 -20.69
N GLU A 667 -3.30 -13.02 -20.28
CA GLU A 667 -3.80 -11.79 -20.89
C GLU A 667 -3.03 -10.57 -20.38
N ALA A 668 -2.84 -10.48 -19.05
CA ALA A 668 -2.03 -9.43 -18.42
C ALA A 668 -0.59 -9.43 -18.97
N TYR A 669 -0.01 -10.61 -19.19
CA TYR A 669 1.32 -10.78 -19.80
C TYR A 669 1.46 -10.18 -21.21
N GLN A 670 0.37 -9.85 -21.93
CA GLN A 670 0.41 -9.22 -23.25
C GLN A 670 0.71 -7.72 -23.23
N TYR A 671 0.63 -7.06 -22.06
CA TYR A 671 0.79 -5.62 -21.94
C TYR A 671 2.25 -5.24 -21.62
N LYS A 672 2.71 -4.14 -22.23
CA LYS A 672 4.02 -3.53 -21.93
C LYS A 672 4.04 -2.74 -20.62
N TYR A 673 2.92 -2.11 -20.26
CA TYR A 673 2.80 -1.25 -19.07
C TYR A 673 1.67 -1.74 -18.16
N VAL A 674 1.89 -1.78 -16.85
CA VAL A 674 0.87 -2.23 -15.88
C VAL A 674 0.82 -1.30 -14.67
N MET A 675 -0.39 -0.97 -14.22
CA MET A 675 -0.59 -0.06 -13.08
C MET A 675 -0.82 -0.83 -11.77
N ASP A 676 -0.07 -0.46 -10.74
CA ASP A 676 -0.35 -0.79 -9.35
C ASP A 676 -1.00 0.37 -8.60
N VAL A 677 -2.04 0.05 -7.81
CA VAL A 677 -2.86 1.01 -7.07
C VAL A 677 -3.37 0.35 -5.80
N ASP A 678 -3.26 1.04 -4.68
CA ASP A 678 -3.74 0.63 -3.36
C ASP A 678 -5.20 0.17 -3.35
N GLY A 679 -5.48 -0.79 -2.48
CA GLY A 679 -6.83 -1.19 -2.09
C GLY A 679 -7.25 -0.46 -0.83
N ASN A 680 -7.90 -1.18 0.08
CA ASN A 680 -8.30 -0.63 1.38
C ASN A 680 -7.05 -0.34 2.25
N GLY A 681 -6.00 -1.17 2.09
CA GLY A 681 -4.61 -0.91 2.41
C GLY A 681 -3.74 -1.00 1.14
N TRP A 682 -2.52 -1.56 1.27
CA TRP A 682 -1.60 -1.82 0.16
C TRP A 682 -2.21 -2.67 -0.98
N SER A 683 -1.49 -2.75 -2.11
CA SER A 683 -1.86 -3.65 -3.22
C SER A 683 -1.01 -4.93 -3.20
N GLY A 684 -1.53 -6.01 -2.60
CA GLY A 684 -0.90 -7.35 -2.65
C GLY A 684 -0.63 -7.90 -4.06
N ARG A 685 -1.18 -7.26 -5.11
CA ARG A 685 -0.87 -7.54 -6.52
C ARG A 685 0.55 -7.12 -6.92
N PHE A 686 1.24 -6.25 -6.16
CA PHE A 686 2.48 -5.60 -6.61
C PHE A 686 3.59 -6.61 -6.92
N HIS A 687 3.86 -7.59 -6.04
CA HIS A 687 4.84 -8.66 -6.31
C HIS A 687 4.56 -9.41 -7.62
N ARG A 688 3.29 -9.73 -7.89
CA ARG A 688 2.83 -10.37 -9.13
C ARG A 688 3.07 -9.50 -10.36
N LEU A 689 2.84 -8.19 -10.25
CA LEU A 689 3.06 -7.23 -11.34
C LEU A 689 4.57 -7.04 -11.62
N MET A 690 5.37 -6.90 -10.56
CA MET A 690 6.84 -6.87 -10.63
C MET A 690 7.42 -8.15 -11.24
N SER A 691 6.78 -9.30 -10.99
CA SER A 691 7.15 -10.59 -11.59
C SER A 691 6.87 -10.70 -13.10
N MET A 692 6.28 -9.69 -13.76
CA MET A 692 6.04 -9.67 -15.21
C MET A 692 7.22 -9.01 -15.96
N LYS A 693 7.45 -9.33 -17.24
CA LYS A 693 8.30 -8.52 -18.14
C LYS A 693 7.56 -7.23 -18.56
N ALA A 694 7.09 -6.43 -17.61
CA ALA A 694 6.27 -5.24 -17.87
C ALA A 694 6.78 -4.06 -17.05
N CYS A 695 6.73 -2.86 -17.61
CA CYS A 695 7.03 -1.65 -16.87
C CYS A 695 5.88 -1.40 -15.88
N VAL A 696 6.15 -1.60 -14.58
CA VAL A 696 5.17 -1.38 -13.51
C VAL A 696 5.17 0.09 -13.13
N LEU A 697 4.00 0.72 -13.18
CA LEU A 697 3.75 2.06 -12.65
C LEU A 697 3.02 1.88 -11.30
N LYS A 698 3.56 2.35 -10.18
CA LYS A 698 2.94 2.23 -8.84
C LYS A 698 2.54 3.60 -8.31
N SER A 699 1.27 3.75 -7.92
CA SER A 699 0.79 4.84 -7.09
C SER A 699 0.27 4.28 -5.78
N THR A 700 0.79 4.77 -4.66
CA THR A 700 0.47 4.28 -3.31
C THR A 700 0.61 5.40 -2.28
N LEU A 701 -0.05 5.23 -1.13
CA LEU A 701 0.04 6.06 0.07
C LEU A 701 0.61 5.25 1.27
N PHE A 702 0.93 3.97 1.07
CA PHE A 702 1.42 3.08 2.13
C PHE A 702 2.88 2.65 1.88
N PRO A 703 3.83 3.09 2.73
CA PRO A 703 5.09 2.39 2.90
C PRO A 703 4.86 0.90 3.24
N GLU A 704 5.56 0.04 2.51
CA GLU A 704 5.54 -1.42 2.67
C GLU A 704 6.94 -1.90 3.11
N TRP A 705 7.03 -3.08 3.72
CA TRP A 705 8.27 -3.66 4.30
C TRP A 705 9.53 -3.67 3.40
N TYR A 706 9.34 -3.60 2.07
CA TYR A 706 10.42 -3.60 1.08
C TYR A 706 10.89 -2.19 0.68
N GLY A 707 10.37 -1.11 1.27
CA GLY A 707 10.66 0.28 0.88
C GLY A 707 12.15 0.58 0.75
N ASP A 708 12.93 0.32 1.79
CA ASP A 708 14.38 0.52 1.84
C ASP A 708 15.13 -0.34 0.78
N ARG A 709 14.51 -1.46 0.37
CA ARG A 709 15.08 -2.54 -0.46
C ARG A 709 14.86 -2.38 -1.96
N ILE A 710 13.86 -1.60 -2.36
CA ILE A 710 13.56 -1.34 -3.78
C ILE A 710 14.29 -0.06 -4.25
N GLN A 711 14.11 0.30 -5.53
CA GLN A 711 14.58 1.56 -6.08
C GLN A 711 13.55 2.08 -7.12
N PRO A 712 12.89 3.22 -6.87
CA PRO A 712 12.05 3.89 -7.87
C PRO A 712 12.87 4.28 -9.11
N TRP A 713 12.23 4.36 -10.27
CA TRP A 713 12.82 4.61 -11.60
C TRP A 713 13.81 3.57 -12.15
N LEU A 714 14.29 2.64 -11.33
CA LEU A 714 15.07 1.48 -11.78
C LEU A 714 14.22 0.21 -11.87
N HIS A 715 13.51 -0.16 -10.78
CA HIS A 715 12.72 -1.39 -10.74
C HIS A 715 11.25 -1.19 -11.12
N TYR A 716 10.72 0.02 -10.88
CA TYR A 716 9.36 0.42 -11.20
C TYR A 716 9.27 1.94 -11.33
N VAL A 717 8.22 2.45 -11.94
CA VAL A 717 7.96 3.89 -12.07
C VAL A 717 7.02 4.34 -10.95
N PRO A 718 7.40 5.29 -10.06
CA PRO A 718 6.47 5.89 -9.11
C PRO A 718 5.50 6.83 -9.86
N VAL A 719 4.27 6.93 -9.38
CA VAL A 719 3.22 7.80 -9.95
C VAL A 719 2.47 8.48 -8.80
N LYS A 720 2.38 9.80 -8.83
CA LYS A 720 1.69 10.60 -7.81
C LYS A 720 0.25 10.14 -7.59
N VAL A 721 -0.22 10.21 -6.34
CA VAL A 721 -1.61 9.88 -5.95
C VAL A 721 -2.63 10.73 -6.71
N ASP A 722 -2.28 11.96 -7.09
CA ASP A 722 -3.11 12.85 -7.92
C ASP A 722 -3.20 12.44 -9.41
N TYR A 723 -2.32 11.55 -9.88
CA TYR A 723 -2.11 11.17 -11.30
C TYR A 723 -1.82 12.35 -12.24
N SER A 724 -1.24 13.44 -11.72
CA SER A 724 -0.87 14.64 -12.50
C SER A 724 0.25 14.36 -13.50
N ASP A 725 1.21 13.53 -13.11
CA ASP A 725 2.38 13.06 -13.84
C ASP A 725 2.10 11.94 -14.86
N LEU A 726 1.05 11.14 -14.63
CA LEU A 726 0.76 9.90 -15.37
C LEU A 726 0.75 10.06 -16.91
N TYR A 727 0.26 11.19 -17.42
CA TYR A 727 0.25 11.45 -18.87
C TYR A 727 1.63 11.82 -19.44
N ASP A 728 2.48 12.50 -18.68
CA ASP A 728 3.87 12.78 -19.07
C ASP A 728 4.69 11.49 -19.04
N ILE A 729 4.53 10.68 -17.98
CA ILE A 729 5.17 9.38 -17.82
C ILE A 729 4.84 8.47 -19.02
N MET A 730 3.55 8.37 -19.38
CA MET A 730 3.16 7.60 -20.57
C MET A 730 3.67 8.22 -21.86
N THR A 731 3.69 9.56 -21.99
CA THR A 731 4.23 10.24 -23.18
C THR A 731 5.74 10.01 -23.34
N PHE A 732 6.50 9.94 -22.25
CA PHE A 732 7.93 9.65 -22.27
C PHE A 732 8.23 8.22 -22.73
N PHE A 733 7.58 7.21 -22.13
CA PHE A 733 7.87 5.82 -22.48
C PHE A 733 7.23 5.40 -23.81
N HIS A 734 5.91 5.57 -23.98
CA HIS A 734 5.21 5.20 -25.22
C HIS A 734 5.53 6.17 -26.39
N GLY A 735 6.00 7.38 -26.10
CA GLY A 735 6.05 8.46 -27.08
C GLY A 735 4.68 9.14 -27.26
N THR A 736 4.66 10.23 -28.02
CA THR A 736 3.41 10.95 -28.34
C THR A 736 2.40 10.07 -29.12
N PRO A 737 1.12 10.46 -29.24
CA PRO A 737 0.16 9.79 -30.12
C PRO A 737 0.54 9.75 -31.61
N GLU A 738 1.59 10.47 -32.03
CA GLU A 738 2.19 10.40 -33.37
C GLU A 738 3.49 9.58 -33.43
N GLY A 739 3.89 8.91 -32.34
CA GLY A 739 5.08 8.05 -32.26
C GLY A 739 6.41 8.81 -32.12
N LYS A 740 6.41 10.02 -31.58
CA LYS A 740 7.61 10.84 -31.33
C LYS A 740 8.11 10.68 -29.89
N GLY A 741 9.42 10.81 -29.67
CA GLY A 741 9.99 10.88 -28.32
C GLY A 741 9.74 9.67 -27.41
N SER A 742 9.64 8.46 -27.96
CA SER A 742 9.43 7.23 -27.18
C SER A 742 10.74 6.69 -26.63
N HIS A 743 10.74 6.38 -25.33
CA HIS A 743 11.79 5.66 -24.62
C HIS A 743 11.32 4.24 -24.22
N ASP A 744 10.74 3.51 -25.18
CA ASP A 744 10.21 2.14 -24.98
C ASP A 744 11.32 1.12 -24.59
N ASP A 745 12.59 1.40 -24.93
CA ASP A 745 13.74 0.61 -24.47
C ASP A 745 14.02 0.81 -22.97
N LEU A 746 13.81 2.02 -22.43
CA LEU A 746 13.94 2.30 -21.00
C LEU A 746 12.79 1.64 -20.23
N ALA A 747 11.58 1.65 -20.79
CA ALA A 747 10.46 0.88 -20.23
C ALA A 747 10.74 -0.63 -20.21
N GLN A 748 11.37 -1.17 -21.26
CA GLN A 748 11.84 -2.56 -21.28
C GLN A 748 12.87 -2.84 -20.19
N LYS A 749 13.86 -1.96 -20.03
CA LYS A 749 14.93 -2.10 -19.02
C LYS A 749 14.36 -2.06 -17.61
N ILE A 750 13.51 -1.08 -17.28
CA ILE A 750 12.80 -0.99 -15.99
C ILE A 750 11.97 -2.26 -15.74
N GLY A 751 11.17 -2.69 -16.71
CA GLY A 751 10.33 -3.88 -16.58
C GLY A 751 11.11 -5.21 -16.48
N LEU A 752 12.37 -5.25 -16.93
CA LEU A 752 13.26 -6.39 -16.75
C LEU A 752 13.98 -6.33 -15.40
N ALA A 753 14.46 -5.16 -14.99
CA ALA A 753 15.11 -4.93 -13.71
C ALA A 753 14.13 -5.18 -12.54
N GLY A 754 12.88 -4.71 -12.64
CA GLY A 754 11.82 -5.04 -11.67
C GLY A 754 11.55 -6.53 -11.53
N LYS A 755 11.57 -7.27 -12.65
CA LYS A 755 11.43 -8.73 -12.69
C LYS A 755 12.63 -9.47 -12.11
N ASN A 756 13.84 -8.95 -12.33
CA ASN A 756 15.06 -9.46 -11.69
C ASN A 756 15.00 -9.21 -10.17
N TRP A 757 14.65 -8.00 -9.75
CA TRP A 757 14.55 -7.62 -8.34
C TRP A 757 13.51 -8.46 -7.58
N ALA A 758 12.32 -8.71 -8.16
CA ALA A 758 11.34 -9.61 -7.56
C ALA A 758 11.90 -11.05 -7.41
N ARG A 759 12.57 -11.58 -8.44
CA ARG A 759 13.17 -12.93 -8.44
C ARG A 759 14.29 -13.08 -7.40
N ASP A 760 15.12 -12.05 -7.21
CA ASP A 760 16.38 -12.16 -6.46
C ASP A 760 16.33 -11.51 -5.06
N HIS A 761 15.32 -10.66 -4.79
CA HIS A 761 15.20 -9.86 -3.56
C HIS A 761 13.79 -9.87 -2.92
N TRP A 762 12.79 -10.50 -3.55
CA TRP A 762 11.44 -10.73 -2.98
C TRP A 762 11.05 -12.22 -3.01
N ARG A 763 11.99 -13.11 -2.65
CA ARG A 763 11.70 -14.53 -2.45
C ARG A 763 11.06 -14.75 -1.07
N LYS A 764 10.42 -15.90 -0.84
CA LYS A 764 9.99 -16.34 0.50
C LYS A 764 11.17 -16.33 1.49
N GLN A 765 12.39 -16.62 1.03
CA GLN A 765 13.63 -16.48 1.80
C GLN A 765 13.98 -15.02 2.17
N ASP A 766 13.77 -14.03 1.29
CA ASP A 766 14.02 -12.62 1.63
C ASP A 766 12.97 -12.11 2.65
N MET A 767 11.72 -12.54 2.50
CA MET A 767 10.65 -12.26 3.46
C MET A 767 10.92 -12.92 4.82
N ALA A 768 11.38 -14.18 4.83
CA ALA A 768 11.82 -14.87 6.04
C ALA A 768 13.04 -14.17 6.67
N ALA A 769 14.01 -13.70 5.87
CA ALA A 769 15.16 -12.93 6.37
C ALA A 769 14.79 -11.56 6.93
N TYR A 770 13.66 -10.96 6.51
CA TYR A 770 13.07 -9.78 7.16
C TYR A 770 12.39 -10.16 8.48
N MET A 771 11.49 -11.15 8.46
CA MET A 771 10.73 -11.57 9.65
C MET A 771 11.63 -12.15 10.75
N PHE A 772 12.65 -12.94 10.41
CA PHE A 772 13.63 -13.44 11.38
C PHE A 772 14.32 -12.28 12.11
N ARG A 773 14.68 -11.22 11.38
CA ARG A 773 15.24 -10.03 12.01
C ARG A 773 14.22 -9.32 12.90
N LEU A 774 13.01 -9.11 12.42
CA LEU A 774 11.94 -8.48 13.20
C LEU A 774 11.67 -9.23 14.51
N VAL A 775 11.61 -10.56 14.44
CA VAL A 775 11.35 -11.44 15.59
C VAL A 775 12.51 -11.42 16.59
N LEU A 776 13.77 -11.37 16.15
CA LEU A 776 14.93 -11.21 17.05
C LEU A 776 14.94 -9.85 17.77
N GLU A 777 14.68 -8.76 17.04
CA GLU A 777 14.59 -7.42 17.63
C GLU A 777 13.41 -7.33 18.61
N TRP A 778 12.26 -7.92 18.28
CA TRP A 778 11.06 -7.97 19.12
C TRP A 778 11.23 -8.84 20.37
N ALA A 779 11.91 -9.98 20.27
CA ALA A 779 12.25 -10.83 21.41
C ALA A 779 13.17 -10.08 22.39
N ARG A 780 14.25 -9.45 21.89
CA ARG A 780 15.12 -8.58 22.72
C ARG A 780 14.31 -7.47 23.41
N LEU A 781 13.36 -6.87 22.69
CA LEU A 781 12.54 -5.77 23.19
C LEU A 781 11.59 -6.18 24.32
N THR A 782 10.97 -7.35 24.21
CA THR A 782 9.93 -7.85 25.13
C THR A 782 10.51 -8.57 26.35
N HIS A 783 11.69 -9.18 26.23
CA HIS A 783 12.37 -9.86 27.35
C HIS A 783 13.28 -8.94 28.18
N ARG A 784 13.47 -7.68 27.78
CA ARG A 784 14.27 -6.71 28.54
C ARG A 784 13.77 -6.63 30.00
N GLY A 785 14.69 -6.62 30.97
CA GLY A 785 14.32 -6.54 32.40
C GLY A 785 13.79 -7.84 33.02
N LEU A 786 13.72 -8.96 32.29
CA LEU A 786 13.72 -10.28 32.92
C LEU A 786 15.07 -10.48 33.62
N ASN A 787 15.05 -10.77 34.92
CA ASN A 787 16.26 -10.95 35.72
C ASN A 787 16.83 -12.39 35.58
N ASP A 788 17.13 -12.81 34.36
CA ASP A 788 17.83 -14.07 34.07
C ASP A 788 19.37 -13.90 34.08
N GLY A 789 19.86 -12.67 33.89
CA GLY A 789 21.27 -12.32 33.83
C GLY A 789 21.93 -12.52 32.46
N ILE A 790 21.14 -12.74 31.40
CA ILE A 790 21.64 -13.00 30.05
C ILE A 790 21.48 -11.75 29.18
N SER A 791 22.57 -11.29 28.57
CA SER A 791 22.48 -10.23 27.57
C SER A 791 21.72 -10.74 26.34
N LEU A 792 20.74 -9.95 25.89
CA LEU A 792 20.03 -10.17 24.63
C LEU A 792 20.64 -9.36 23.48
N ASP A 793 21.79 -8.72 23.70
CA ASP A 793 22.67 -8.24 22.64
C ASP A 793 23.61 -9.36 22.17
N TYR A 794 23.96 -9.33 20.89
CA TYR A 794 25.01 -10.15 20.31
C TYR A 794 26.35 -9.42 20.42
N GLU A 795 27.28 -10.01 21.17
CA GLU A 795 28.67 -9.59 21.21
C GLU A 795 29.48 -10.41 20.20
N TYR A 796 30.14 -9.72 19.26
CA TYR A 796 31.02 -10.34 18.28
C TYR A 796 32.41 -10.54 18.88
N GLU A 797 32.74 -11.78 19.21
CA GLU A 797 34.09 -12.22 19.57
C GLU A 797 34.89 -12.49 18.28
N GLU A 798 36.11 -11.94 18.17
CA GLU A 798 37.05 -12.31 17.10
C GLU A 798 37.71 -13.65 17.46
N GLU A 799 37.65 -14.65 16.57
CA GLU A 799 38.37 -15.92 16.74
C GLU A 799 39.89 -15.66 16.77
N SER A 800 40.56 -16.08 17.86
CA SER A 800 41.93 -15.71 18.23
C SER A 800 43.03 -16.64 17.71
#